data_AF-A0A957SYX1-F1
#
_entry.id   AF-A0A957SYX1-F1
#
_cell.length_a   1.000
_cell.length_b   1.000
_cell.length_c   1.000
_cell.angle_alpha   90.00
_cell.angle_beta   90.00
_cell.angle_gamma   90.00
#
_symmetry.space_group_name_H-M   'P 1'
#
loop_
_entity.id
_entity.type
_entity.pdbx_description
1 polymer ?
#
loop_
_entity_poly.entity_id
_entity_poly.type
_entity_poly.pdbx_seq_one_letter_code
_entity_poly.pdbx_strand_id
1 'polypeptide(L)'
;IWCWGRNHLGQLGSGDRVDSATPITVTGLSTSTVALAAGYFHTCALTINGNVYCWGSDSRGQLGNGLPNRASAIPVQVIDLPASAVTISAGAEHTCATLTTGEAYCWGNNADGQLGNGTTDTLIGAPVAVSGLTTGTSVIAAGWNFTCAIVNGSVKCWGNGNAGQLGNDRAFSYTSSIPVDVVNLTSPAIDLSVGRTHACAYLQDGSISCWGSSYVGERGGDTLYQSQVPVPVEGLASGVVGISDSQYFHTCAWLQDGQTRCWGLSDFGQLGDGVASVQPSPVKVVIPEQAKWTYMLYLAGDNDLSSYLNNISRVLDKLPDNSDLNVVVFFDGQEKEDSYIWSTRAGGDYELGLHKWKLSESDSNTGDPQTLVHFVEWARANFPADHFYLSIANHGRGTTGTAWDFQNGTYDTSDRLEPSELYEALSQITLNGTQKLDIIHFDSCLMALFETAYQVKDFANYMIASENLTAAFYPYNDYAWHVLRQPTIDARTLAVAIANSYFDQPYLKINGQPRTISVLDLNKVDEGNTKINTLARSLIDNIGSVYTKIENVRTEVQTFDSSPDPTTGEYYTITPDDEYIDLRDFAARIADAGVNDSVKNAANEVTNFLAEDQATGFIVFNEYETGTDNLVSDKEWQLDGSNGVAIYFPTTKRYQPDYEKYVNGNLFHFTAGNDWDDFLVRYFEELQQPVEPQPDPSLPPVLKPTKPITDHCPDSEDNCLWGTVLLDGVPVTATVTLEKADGTTAVMQAAYMKGNEAMPVYAFSLASGEISIGDSITLRATHFDRVREQTIRFAPNSKTGEQEVNILLNQTAAPPLPSEPNPEVY
;
A
#
# COMPACT_ATOMS: atom_id res chain seq x y z
N ILE A 1 -0.37 -9.19 22.31
CA ILE A 1 0.85 -9.67 23.00
C ILE A 1 1.19 -11.03 22.41
N TRP A 2 2.44 -11.22 21.99
CA TRP A 2 2.93 -12.51 21.49
C TRP A 2 4.08 -13.01 22.37
N CYS A 3 4.12 -14.32 22.63
CA CYS A 3 5.17 -15.00 23.38
C CYS A 3 5.64 -16.23 22.61
N TRP A 4 6.89 -16.65 22.81
CA TRP A 4 7.47 -17.88 22.24
C TRP A 4 8.52 -18.47 23.19
N GLY A 5 8.92 -19.71 22.94
CA GLY A 5 9.88 -20.45 23.74
C GLY A 5 9.25 -21.60 24.54
N ARG A 6 9.81 -21.87 25.73
CA ARG A 6 9.36 -22.95 26.61
C ARG A 6 8.01 -22.60 27.25
N ASN A 7 7.13 -23.59 27.37
CA ASN A 7 5.76 -23.45 27.88
C ASN A 7 5.29 -24.59 28.78
N HIS A 8 6.15 -25.54 29.15
CA HIS A 8 5.77 -26.66 30.03
C HIS A 8 5.09 -26.25 31.37
N LEU A 9 5.28 -25.00 31.82
CA LEU A 9 4.62 -24.44 33.02
C LEU A 9 3.45 -23.49 32.69
N GLY A 10 3.15 -23.24 31.42
CA GLY A 10 2.13 -22.31 30.95
C GLY A 10 2.64 -20.87 30.74
N GLN A 11 3.96 -20.68 30.64
CA GLN A 11 4.67 -19.39 30.58
C GLN A 11 4.34 -18.53 29.35
N LEU A 12 3.82 -19.14 28.28
CA LEU A 12 3.40 -18.42 27.08
C LEU A 12 1.98 -17.87 27.18
N GLY A 13 1.18 -18.30 28.18
CA GLY A 13 -0.15 -17.74 28.42
C GLY A 13 -1.19 -18.07 27.34
N SER A 14 -0.92 -19.06 26.47
CA SER A 14 -1.78 -19.45 25.35
C SER A 14 -3.02 -20.24 25.77
N GLY A 15 -3.07 -20.74 27.00
CA GLY A 15 -4.10 -21.68 27.48
C GLY A 15 -3.68 -23.15 27.41
N ASP A 16 -2.54 -23.46 26.79
CA ASP A 16 -1.92 -24.78 26.78
C ASP A 16 -0.54 -24.77 27.47
N ARG A 17 0.18 -25.90 27.40
CA ARG A 17 1.53 -26.06 27.96
C ARG A 17 2.53 -26.57 26.91
N VAL A 18 2.34 -26.19 25.66
CA VAL A 18 3.15 -26.63 24.52
C VAL A 18 4.17 -25.56 24.17
N ASP A 19 5.45 -25.94 24.10
CA ASP A 19 6.54 -25.05 23.67
C ASP A 19 6.27 -24.55 22.25
N SER A 20 6.67 -23.31 21.93
CA SER A 20 6.52 -22.73 20.60
C SER A 20 7.82 -22.11 20.10
N ALA A 21 8.26 -22.49 18.90
CA ALA A 21 9.40 -21.86 18.23
C ALA A 21 9.00 -20.57 17.49
N THR A 22 7.70 -20.32 17.32
CA THR A 22 7.15 -19.13 16.66
C THR A 22 6.27 -18.33 17.63
N PRO A 23 6.07 -17.01 17.40
CA PRO A 23 5.22 -16.19 18.26
C PRO A 23 3.77 -16.67 18.29
N ILE A 24 3.21 -16.86 19.50
CA ILE A 24 1.80 -17.20 19.73
C ILE A 24 1.12 -16.16 20.62
N THR A 25 -0.19 -15.97 20.46
CA THR A 25 -0.95 -14.97 21.21
C THR A 25 -1.21 -15.39 22.66
N VAL A 26 -1.08 -14.43 23.58
CA VAL A 26 -1.50 -14.62 24.98
C VAL A 26 -3.02 -14.51 25.08
N THR A 27 -3.66 -15.51 25.69
CA THR A 27 -5.12 -15.60 25.80
C THR A 27 -5.66 -14.70 26.91
N GLY A 28 -6.77 -14.00 26.67
CA GLY A 28 -7.53 -13.32 27.72
C GLY A 28 -6.97 -11.97 28.21
N LEU A 29 -5.90 -11.46 27.61
CA LEU A 29 -5.44 -10.08 27.81
C LEU A 29 -5.87 -9.20 26.64
N SER A 30 -6.54 -8.08 26.94
CA SER A 30 -6.93 -7.10 25.93
C SER A 30 -5.74 -6.26 25.44
N THR A 31 -5.96 -5.42 24.42
CA THR A 31 -4.96 -4.47 23.86
C THR A 31 -4.47 -3.41 24.86
N SER A 32 -4.99 -3.36 26.08
CA SER A 32 -4.68 -2.36 27.10
C SER A 32 -3.43 -2.67 27.96
N THR A 33 -2.49 -3.47 27.47
CA THR A 33 -1.25 -3.84 28.19
C THR A 33 -0.14 -2.86 27.85
N VAL A 34 0.55 -2.34 28.87
CA VAL A 34 1.58 -1.30 28.74
C VAL A 34 2.98 -1.75 29.12
N ALA A 35 3.12 -2.85 29.88
CA ALA A 35 4.41 -3.44 30.19
C ALA A 35 4.30 -4.96 30.42
N LEU A 36 5.42 -5.66 30.23
CA LEU A 36 5.59 -7.09 30.51
C LEU A 36 6.81 -7.29 31.38
N ALA A 37 6.77 -8.28 32.27
CA ALA A 37 7.91 -8.76 33.01
C ALA A 37 7.97 -10.28 32.88
N ALA A 38 8.96 -10.79 32.17
CA ALA A 38 9.23 -12.22 32.07
C ALA A 38 10.18 -12.62 33.20
N GLY A 39 9.73 -13.50 34.10
CA GLY A 39 10.58 -14.17 35.07
C GLY A 39 11.11 -15.50 34.51
N TYR A 40 11.88 -16.23 35.31
CA TYR A 40 12.45 -17.50 34.84
C TYR A 40 11.38 -18.60 34.67
N PHE A 41 10.33 -18.57 35.51
CA PHE A 41 9.30 -19.60 35.51
C PHE A 41 7.87 -19.09 35.24
N HIS A 42 7.65 -17.78 35.15
CA HIS A 42 6.35 -17.14 35.00
C HIS A 42 6.49 -15.80 34.26
N THR A 43 5.38 -15.27 33.76
CA THR A 43 5.32 -13.99 33.06
C THR A 43 4.22 -13.14 33.68
N CYS A 44 4.43 -11.83 33.75
CA CYS A 44 3.43 -10.87 34.22
C CYS A 44 3.23 -9.74 33.20
N ALA A 45 2.03 -9.17 33.19
CA ALA A 45 1.63 -8.03 32.38
C ALA A 45 1.02 -6.94 33.27
N LEU A 46 1.37 -5.70 32.94
CA LEU A 46 0.78 -4.49 33.52
C LEU A 46 -0.17 -3.86 32.52
N THR A 47 -1.40 -3.59 32.94
CA THR A 47 -2.40 -2.89 32.13
C THR A 47 -2.33 -1.38 32.34
N ILE A 48 -2.88 -0.62 31.39
CA ILE A 48 -2.97 0.85 31.46
C ILE A 48 -3.72 1.36 32.71
N ASN A 49 -4.61 0.54 33.28
CA ASN A 49 -5.35 0.87 34.50
C ASN A 49 -4.57 0.50 35.78
N GLY A 50 -3.35 -0.01 35.65
CA GLY A 50 -2.49 -0.42 36.76
C GLY A 50 -2.84 -1.77 37.37
N ASN A 51 -3.68 -2.59 36.71
CA ASN A 51 -3.89 -3.98 37.11
C ASN A 51 -2.74 -4.86 36.61
N VAL A 52 -2.33 -5.83 37.43
CA VAL A 52 -1.28 -6.79 37.11
C VAL A 52 -1.90 -8.17 36.90
N TYR A 53 -1.48 -8.86 35.83
CA TYR A 53 -1.87 -10.24 35.54
C TYR A 53 -0.62 -11.09 35.37
N CYS A 54 -0.56 -12.26 36.00
CA CYS A 54 0.57 -13.17 35.90
C CYS A 54 0.12 -14.57 35.43
N TRP A 55 1.00 -15.32 34.78
CA TRP A 55 0.78 -16.70 34.35
C TRP A 55 2.09 -17.50 34.31
N GLY A 56 1.98 -18.82 34.18
CA GLY A 56 3.08 -19.76 34.27
C GLY A 56 3.12 -20.50 35.60
N SER A 57 4.33 -20.72 36.13
CA SER A 57 4.53 -21.41 37.40
C SER A 57 3.98 -20.62 38.58
N ASP A 58 3.53 -21.35 39.60
CA ASP A 58 3.06 -20.77 40.87
C ASP A 58 3.53 -21.58 42.09
N SER A 59 4.63 -22.34 41.95
CA SER A 59 5.19 -23.20 43.01
C SER A 59 5.54 -22.44 44.30
N ARG A 60 5.64 -21.12 44.24
CA ARG A 60 6.03 -20.22 45.33
C ARG A 60 5.02 -19.09 45.55
N GLY A 61 3.90 -19.07 44.81
CA GLY A 61 2.90 -17.99 44.89
C GLY A 61 3.21 -16.79 44.00
N GLN A 62 4.14 -16.91 43.05
CA GLN A 62 4.61 -15.83 42.18
C GLN A 62 3.54 -15.24 41.24
N LEU A 63 2.37 -15.90 41.12
CA LEU A 63 1.23 -15.34 40.39
C LEU A 63 0.42 -14.31 41.19
N GLY A 64 0.57 -14.28 42.52
CA GLY A 64 0.00 -13.20 43.35
C GLY A 64 -1.53 -13.19 43.46
N ASN A 65 -2.21 -14.27 43.10
CA ASN A 65 -3.68 -14.37 43.05
C ASN A 65 -4.31 -14.92 44.35
N GLY A 66 -3.53 -15.04 45.43
CA GLY A 66 -3.97 -15.61 46.73
C GLY A 66 -4.09 -17.13 46.77
N LEU A 67 -3.78 -17.84 45.67
CA LEU A 67 -3.94 -19.29 45.54
C LEU A 67 -2.60 -19.99 45.21
N PRO A 68 -1.60 -19.94 46.11
CA PRO A 68 -0.26 -20.46 45.82
C PRO A 68 -0.26 -21.96 45.49
N ASN A 69 0.76 -22.41 44.78
CA ASN A 69 0.93 -23.77 44.23
C ASN A 69 -0.06 -24.12 43.10
N ARG A 70 -0.61 -23.13 42.39
CA ARG A 70 -1.52 -23.37 41.26
C ARG A 70 -1.04 -22.66 40.00
N ALA A 71 -0.16 -23.34 39.26
CA ALA A 71 0.32 -22.85 37.96
C ALA A 71 -0.85 -22.61 36.99
N SER A 72 -0.77 -21.54 36.20
CA SER A 72 -1.82 -21.14 35.25
C SER A 72 -1.27 -21.01 33.84
N ALA A 73 -1.94 -21.61 32.85
CA ALA A 73 -1.60 -21.44 31.44
C ALA A 73 -2.27 -20.22 30.80
N ILE A 74 -3.07 -19.48 31.57
CA ILE A 74 -3.66 -18.20 31.17
C ILE A 74 -3.37 -17.13 32.22
N PRO A 75 -3.31 -15.85 31.83
CA PRO A 75 -3.18 -14.70 32.75
C PRO A 75 -4.24 -14.72 33.86
N VAL A 76 -3.79 -14.65 35.11
CA VAL A 76 -4.63 -14.49 36.30
C VAL A 76 -4.30 -13.16 37.00
N GLN A 77 -5.31 -12.49 37.53
CA GLN A 77 -5.13 -11.18 38.16
C GLN A 77 -4.44 -11.32 39.53
N VAL A 78 -3.46 -10.45 39.78
CA VAL A 78 -2.85 -10.25 41.11
C VAL A 78 -3.86 -9.55 42.01
N ILE A 79 -4.02 -10.03 43.23
CA ILE A 79 -4.99 -9.49 44.20
C ILE A 79 -4.32 -8.55 45.22
N ASP A 80 -5.13 -7.79 45.95
CA ASP A 80 -4.75 -7.08 47.18
C ASP A 80 -3.60 -6.05 47.06
N LEU A 81 -3.32 -5.52 45.86
CA LEU A 81 -2.52 -4.30 45.74
C LEU A 81 -3.33 -3.08 46.20
N PRO A 82 -2.80 -2.25 47.11
CA PRO A 82 -3.56 -1.12 47.69
C PRO A 82 -3.72 0.08 46.75
N ALA A 83 -2.97 0.13 45.66
CA ALA A 83 -3.04 1.15 44.62
C ALA A 83 -2.67 0.56 43.26
N SER A 84 -2.94 1.30 42.17
CA SER A 84 -2.54 0.93 40.82
C SER A 84 -1.02 0.77 40.73
N ALA A 85 -0.57 -0.31 40.09
CA ALA A 85 0.84 -0.53 39.78
C ALA A 85 1.30 0.37 38.63
N VAL A 86 2.57 0.80 38.67
CA VAL A 86 3.22 1.65 37.65
C VAL A 86 4.35 0.90 36.97
N THR A 87 5.09 0.08 37.72
CA THR A 87 6.09 -0.84 37.16
C THR A 87 5.93 -2.22 37.77
N ILE A 88 6.37 -3.24 37.04
CA ILE A 88 6.41 -4.63 37.48
C ILE A 88 7.77 -5.23 37.12
N SER A 89 8.27 -6.13 37.96
CA SER A 89 9.49 -6.89 37.70
C SER A 89 9.34 -8.31 38.24
N ALA A 90 9.84 -9.28 37.48
CA ALA A 90 9.70 -10.70 37.76
C ALA A 90 11.08 -11.35 37.86
N GLY A 91 11.38 -11.92 39.02
CA GLY A 91 12.59 -12.71 39.26
C GLY A 91 12.41 -14.17 38.86
N ALA A 92 13.20 -15.07 39.45
CA ALA A 92 13.08 -16.49 39.12
C ALA A 92 11.76 -17.10 39.63
N GLU A 93 11.41 -16.81 40.89
CA GLU A 93 10.21 -17.36 41.55
C GLU A 93 9.48 -16.30 42.41
N HIS A 94 9.74 -15.01 42.19
CA HIS A 94 9.06 -13.91 42.87
C HIS A 94 8.76 -12.77 41.91
N THR A 95 7.83 -11.91 42.29
CA THR A 95 7.41 -10.75 41.51
C THR A 95 7.31 -9.54 42.42
N CYS A 96 7.66 -8.37 41.91
CA CYS A 96 7.54 -7.11 42.61
C CYS A 96 6.86 -6.07 41.72
N ALA A 97 6.21 -5.09 42.35
CA ALA A 97 5.60 -3.95 41.68
C ALA A 97 5.86 -2.67 42.47
N THR A 98 6.00 -1.55 41.74
CA THR A 98 5.88 -0.21 42.33
C THR A 98 4.48 0.32 42.08
N LEU A 99 3.94 1.06 43.04
CA LEU A 99 2.61 1.62 42.98
C LEU A 99 2.64 3.11 42.66
N THR A 100 1.51 3.65 42.24
CA THR A 100 1.29 5.10 42.01
C THR A 100 1.59 5.96 43.25
N THR A 101 1.55 5.38 44.44
CA THR A 101 1.93 6.02 45.71
C THR A 101 3.45 6.09 45.93
N GLY A 102 4.25 5.40 45.11
CA GLY A 102 5.69 5.21 45.28
C GLY A 102 6.06 4.11 46.28
N GLU A 103 5.08 3.34 46.77
CA GLU A 103 5.28 2.14 47.57
C GLU A 103 5.74 0.96 46.71
N ALA A 104 6.46 0.00 47.31
CA ALA A 104 6.83 -1.25 46.67
C ALA A 104 6.18 -2.46 47.35
N TYR A 105 5.67 -3.40 46.55
CA TYR A 105 5.09 -4.65 47.02
C TYR A 105 5.70 -5.83 46.26
N CYS A 106 5.93 -6.95 46.95
CA CYS A 106 6.48 -8.17 46.36
C CYS A 106 5.70 -9.41 46.82
N TRP A 107 5.70 -10.48 46.01
CA TRP A 107 5.10 -11.78 46.33
C TRP A 107 5.87 -12.92 45.67
N GLY A 108 5.58 -14.16 46.08
CA GLY A 108 6.24 -15.38 45.61
C GLY A 108 7.23 -15.94 46.63
N ASN A 109 8.38 -16.41 46.12
CA ASN A 109 9.44 -16.99 46.93
C ASN A 109 10.11 -15.93 47.82
N ASN A 110 10.36 -16.27 49.08
CA ASN A 110 11.09 -15.42 50.03
C ASN A 110 12.19 -16.17 50.79
N ALA A 111 12.65 -17.33 50.31
CA ALA A 111 13.61 -18.17 51.03
C ALA A 111 14.93 -17.44 51.39
N ASP A 112 15.34 -16.48 50.57
CA ASP A 112 16.54 -15.65 50.77
C ASP A 112 16.20 -14.25 51.32
N GLY A 113 14.92 -13.94 51.55
CA GLY A 113 14.44 -12.62 51.94
C GLY A 113 14.16 -11.67 50.77
N GLN A 114 14.07 -12.18 49.54
CA GLN A 114 13.93 -11.39 48.30
C GLN A 114 12.63 -10.57 48.17
N LEU A 115 11.66 -10.75 49.07
CA LEU A 115 10.46 -9.90 49.16
C LEU A 115 10.69 -8.64 50.02
N GLY A 116 11.75 -8.59 50.84
CA GLY A 116 12.13 -7.39 51.58
C GLY A 116 11.18 -7.00 52.71
N ASN A 117 10.27 -7.89 53.11
CA ASN A 117 9.23 -7.66 54.12
C ASN A 117 9.70 -7.95 55.57
N GLY A 118 10.98 -8.25 55.77
CA GLY A 118 11.55 -8.63 57.06
C GLY A 118 11.38 -10.11 57.44
N THR A 119 10.72 -10.92 56.60
CA THR A 119 10.54 -12.37 56.83
C THR A 119 11.29 -13.21 55.79
N THR A 120 11.22 -14.53 55.92
CA THR A 120 11.78 -15.50 54.96
C THR A 120 10.79 -16.62 54.63
N ASP A 121 9.49 -16.31 54.67
CA ASP A 121 8.41 -17.28 54.41
C ASP A 121 8.37 -17.68 52.94
N THR A 122 8.59 -18.94 52.62
CA THR A 122 8.91 -19.37 51.24
C THR A 122 7.72 -19.42 50.26
N LEU A 123 6.51 -19.08 50.71
CA LEU A 123 5.27 -19.23 49.95
C LEU A 123 4.31 -18.06 50.24
N ILE A 124 4.51 -16.92 49.58
CA ILE A 124 3.68 -15.72 49.75
C ILE A 124 2.84 -15.51 48.48
N GLY A 125 1.60 -15.99 48.50
CA GLY A 125 0.70 -15.95 47.33
C GLY A 125 -0.05 -14.63 47.11
N ALA A 126 0.09 -13.66 48.02
CA ALA A 126 -0.50 -12.33 47.91
C ALA A 126 0.58 -11.26 48.12
N PRO A 127 0.53 -10.10 47.44
CA PRO A 127 1.50 -9.02 47.60
C PRO A 127 1.69 -8.59 49.07
N VAL A 128 2.95 -8.45 49.48
CA VAL A 128 3.34 -7.89 50.78
C VAL A 128 4.18 -6.63 50.59
N ALA A 129 4.01 -5.66 51.48
CA ALA A 129 4.76 -4.42 51.44
C ALA A 129 6.25 -4.66 51.70
N VAL A 130 7.11 -4.01 50.91
CA VAL A 130 8.56 -4.01 51.14
C VAL A 130 8.87 -3.08 52.32
N SER A 131 9.62 -3.59 53.30
CA SER A 131 9.90 -2.87 54.55
C SER A 131 10.66 -1.57 54.28
N GLY A 132 10.10 -0.45 54.76
CA GLY A 132 10.72 0.87 54.66
C GLY A 132 10.58 1.58 53.30
N LEU A 133 10.02 0.94 52.27
CA LEU A 133 9.79 1.56 50.96
C LEU A 133 8.35 2.06 50.83
N THR A 134 8.04 3.11 51.60
CA THR A 134 6.68 3.66 51.71
C THR A 134 6.38 4.79 50.71
N THR A 135 7.39 5.42 50.12
CA THR A 135 7.27 6.45 49.07
C THR A 135 8.57 6.55 48.27
N GLY A 136 8.51 7.15 47.08
CA GLY A 136 9.70 7.55 46.31
C GLY A 136 10.42 6.44 45.56
N THR A 137 9.84 5.23 45.48
CA THR A 137 10.37 4.14 44.65
C THR A 137 10.04 4.40 43.18
N SER A 138 11.04 4.57 42.33
CA SER A 138 10.87 4.86 40.90
C SER A 138 11.13 3.65 40.00
N VAL A 139 12.03 2.75 40.40
CA VAL A 139 12.39 1.52 39.68
C VAL A 139 12.48 0.38 40.68
N ILE A 140 12.00 -0.80 40.30
CA ILE A 140 12.22 -2.06 41.04
C ILE A 140 12.63 -3.13 40.03
N ALA A 141 13.67 -3.88 40.36
CA ALA A 141 14.25 -4.89 39.49
C ALA A 141 14.56 -6.16 40.31
N ALA A 142 13.98 -7.28 39.89
CA ALA A 142 14.04 -8.57 40.57
C ALA A 142 15.01 -9.51 39.82
N GLY A 143 16.07 -9.95 40.50
CA GLY A 143 16.99 -10.97 39.99
C GLY A 143 16.52 -12.37 40.32
N TRP A 144 17.45 -13.33 40.40
CA TRP A 144 17.09 -14.73 40.70
C TRP A 144 16.49 -14.92 42.10
N ASN A 145 17.18 -14.39 43.11
CA ASN A 145 16.82 -14.53 44.52
C ASN A 145 17.17 -13.28 45.35
N PHE A 146 17.22 -12.13 44.69
CA PHE A 146 17.40 -10.83 45.31
C PHE A 146 16.65 -9.77 44.49
N THR A 147 16.43 -8.61 45.07
CA THR A 147 15.70 -7.51 44.45
C THR A 147 16.42 -6.21 44.78
N CYS A 148 16.45 -5.29 43.81
CA CYS A 148 16.94 -3.93 44.00
C CYS A 148 15.88 -2.92 43.59
N ALA A 149 15.97 -1.72 44.14
CA ALA A 149 15.08 -0.61 43.81
C ALA A 149 15.81 0.73 43.86
N ILE A 150 15.35 1.67 43.03
CA ILE A 150 15.74 3.07 43.10
C ILE A 150 14.71 3.81 43.94
N VAL A 151 15.18 4.46 45.01
CA VAL A 151 14.36 5.21 45.96
C VAL A 151 14.96 6.61 46.08
N ASN A 152 14.26 7.61 45.54
CA ASN A 152 14.72 9.00 45.48
C ASN A 152 16.16 9.13 44.90
N GLY A 153 16.45 8.39 43.82
CA GLY A 153 17.76 8.37 43.16
C GLY A 153 18.84 7.53 43.84
N SER A 154 18.59 6.98 45.04
CA SER A 154 19.51 6.06 45.73
C SER A 154 19.12 4.61 45.46
N VAL A 155 20.09 3.69 45.41
CA VAL A 155 19.81 2.26 45.18
C VAL A 155 19.78 1.50 46.50
N LYS A 156 18.75 0.67 46.68
CA LYS A 156 18.64 -0.30 47.80
C LYS A 156 18.46 -1.70 47.25
N CYS A 157 19.12 -2.70 47.85
CA CYS A 157 18.99 -4.11 47.47
C CYS A 157 18.69 -4.99 48.68
N TRP A 158 18.05 -6.14 48.48
CA TRP A 158 17.73 -7.13 49.52
C TRP A 158 17.57 -8.54 48.94
N GLY A 159 17.54 -9.54 49.80
CA GLY A 159 17.53 -10.97 49.46
C GLY A 159 18.91 -11.60 49.63
N ASN A 160 19.26 -12.49 48.70
CA ASN A 160 20.55 -13.16 48.70
C ASN A 160 21.70 -12.17 48.43
N GLY A 161 22.78 -12.25 49.20
CA GLY A 161 24.01 -11.48 48.97
C GLY A 161 25.27 -12.34 48.96
N ASN A 162 25.14 -13.64 48.67
CA ASN A 162 26.26 -14.58 48.73
C ASN A 162 27.39 -14.24 47.73
N ALA A 163 27.06 -13.59 46.63
CA ALA A 163 28.00 -13.11 45.61
C ALA A 163 28.32 -11.61 45.72
N GLY A 164 27.86 -10.92 46.77
CA GLY A 164 28.02 -9.47 46.91
C GLY A 164 26.97 -8.65 46.16
N GLN A 165 25.92 -9.27 45.61
CA GLN A 165 24.90 -8.61 44.79
C GLN A 165 24.01 -7.60 45.54
N LEU A 166 24.19 -7.46 46.86
CA LEU A 166 23.57 -6.39 47.65
C LEU A 166 24.38 -5.07 47.63
N GLY A 167 25.62 -5.06 47.15
CA GLY A 167 26.39 -3.83 46.88
C GLY A 167 26.71 -2.96 48.10
N ASN A 168 26.67 -3.54 49.30
CA ASN A 168 26.68 -2.82 50.58
C ASN A 168 27.98 -2.97 51.40
N ASP A 169 29.07 -3.40 50.77
CA ASP A 169 30.40 -3.62 51.40
C ASP A 169 30.37 -4.59 52.59
N ARG A 170 29.41 -5.53 52.61
CA ARG A 170 29.35 -6.61 53.58
C ARG A 170 30.02 -7.86 53.04
N ALA A 171 30.56 -8.66 53.97
CA ALA A 171 31.19 -9.93 53.65
C ALA A 171 30.26 -10.85 52.82
N PHE A 172 30.88 -11.63 51.92
CA PHE A 172 30.19 -12.66 51.15
C PHE A 172 29.42 -13.60 52.10
N SER A 173 28.24 -14.04 51.66
CA SER A 173 27.24 -14.79 52.44
C SER A 173 26.32 -13.96 53.34
N TYR A 174 26.45 -12.64 53.34
CA TYR A 174 25.48 -11.76 53.98
C TYR A 174 24.20 -11.68 53.14
N THR A 175 23.07 -12.12 53.69
CA THR A 175 21.73 -11.94 53.10
C THR A 175 20.92 -10.95 53.95
N SER A 176 19.92 -10.31 53.37
CA SER A 176 19.05 -9.37 54.08
C SER A 176 17.59 -9.54 53.69
N SER A 177 16.69 -9.73 54.66
CA SER A 177 15.25 -9.75 54.43
C SER A 177 14.61 -8.35 54.40
N ILE A 178 15.41 -7.29 54.49
CA ILE A 178 14.97 -5.89 54.35
C ILE A 178 15.91 -5.13 53.40
N PRO A 179 15.43 -4.07 52.72
CA PRO A 179 16.26 -3.20 51.88
C PRO A 179 17.48 -2.64 52.63
N VAL A 180 18.67 -2.81 52.04
CA VAL A 180 19.93 -2.20 52.49
C VAL A 180 20.49 -1.27 51.41
N ASP A 181 21.18 -0.21 51.82
CA ASP A 181 21.77 0.75 50.90
C ASP A 181 22.93 0.14 50.11
N VAL A 182 22.92 0.37 48.79
CA VAL A 182 24.09 0.18 47.93
C VAL A 182 25.02 1.37 48.13
N VAL A 183 26.30 1.10 48.37
CA VAL A 183 27.30 2.14 48.67
C VAL A 183 28.11 2.52 47.43
N ASN A 184 28.86 3.62 47.49
CA ASN A 184 29.87 3.99 46.49
C ASN A 184 29.38 4.25 45.04
N LEU A 185 28.09 4.50 44.82
CA LEU A 185 27.62 5.08 43.56
C LEU A 185 27.99 6.56 43.47
N THR A 186 28.48 7.00 42.30
CA THR A 186 29.03 8.35 42.09
C THR A 186 27.98 9.41 41.79
N SER A 187 26.78 8.98 41.39
CA SER A 187 25.68 9.82 40.90
C SER A 187 24.34 9.11 41.14
N PRO A 188 23.20 9.82 41.22
CA PRO A 188 21.89 9.18 41.35
C PRO A 188 21.63 8.17 40.23
N ALA A 189 21.04 7.03 40.58
CA ALA A 189 20.63 6.03 39.60
C ALA A 189 19.37 6.48 38.84
N ILE A 190 19.38 6.30 37.53
CA ILE A 190 18.23 6.47 36.64
C ILE A 190 17.54 5.13 36.42
N ASP A 191 18.31 4.07 36.20
CA ASP A 191 17.79 2.74 35.90
C ASP A 191 18.66 1.61 36.47
N LEU A 192 18.09 0.41 36.58
CA LEU A 192 18.73 -0.79 37.12
C LEU A 192 18.64 -1.95 36.14
N SER A 193 19.72 -2.73 36.07
CA SER A 193 19.75 -4.02 35.40
C SER A 193 20.15 -5.08 36.41
N VAL A 194 19.31 -6.11 36.62
CA VAL A 194 19.47 -7.05 37.74
C VAL A 194 19.43 -8.49 37.23
N GLY A 195 20.61 -9.06 37.04
CA GLY A 195 20.82 -10.44 36.59
C GLY A 195 20.57 -11.51 37.63
N ARG A 196 21.09 -12.70 37.32
CA ARG A 196 20.94 -13.87 38.19
C ARG A 196 21.58 -13.64 39.55
N THR A 197 22.81 -13.10 39.55
CA THR A 197 23.63 -12.87 40.75
C THR A 197 24.46 -11.60 40.67
N HIS A 198 24.15 -10.68 39.76
CA HIS A 198 24.81 -9.38 39.61
C HIS A 198 23.78 -8.29 39.40
N ALA A 199 24.15 -7.04 39.70
CA ALA A 199 23.33 -5.88 39.43
C ALA A 199 24.20 -4.75 38.87
N CYS A 200 23.59 -3.91 38.03
CA CYS A 200 24.18 -2.73 37.44
C CYS A 200 23.23 -1.54 37.59
N ALA A 201 23.79 -0.35 37.80
CA ALA A 201 23.05 0.90 37.82
C ALA A 201 23.53 1.80 36.68
N TYR A 202 22.59 2.30 35.88
CA TYR A 202 22.79 3.41 34.96
C TYR A 202 22.57 4.72 35.73
N LEU A 203 23.57 5.59 35.73
CA LEU A 203 23.62 6.78 36.57
C LEU A 203 23.37 8.06 35.77
N GLN A 204 22.93 9.11 36.47
CA GLN A 204 22.58 10.41 35.87
C GLN A 204 23.75 11.13 35.20
N ASP A 205 25.00 10.77 35.53
CA ASP A 205 26.20 11.30 34.87
C ASP A 205 26.53 10.59 33.54
N GLY A 206 25.69 9.64 33.09
CA GLY A 206 25.91 8.88 31.87
C GLY A 206 26.84 7.67 32.03
N SER A 207 27.16 7.28 33.26
CA SER A 207 28.02 6.12 33.56
C SER A 207 27.23 4.87 33.97
N ILE A 208 27.89 3.71 33.96
CA ILE A 208 27.37 2.46 34.54
C ILE A 208 28.32 1.95 35.62
N SER A 209 27.75 1.51 36.75
CA SER A 209 28.48 0.75 37.78
C SER A 209 27.78 -0.58 38.07
N CYS A 210 28.56 -1.66 38.16
CA CYS A 210 28.05 -3.03 38.39
C CYS A 210 28.71 -3.69 39.61
N TRP A 211 27.99 -4.60 40.28
CA TRP A 211 28.43 -5.36 41.45
C TRP A 211 27.79 -6.75 41.50
N GLY A 212 28.22 -7.58 42.46
CA GLY A 212 27.81 -8.96 42.59
C GLY A 212 28.78 -9.91 41.87
N SER A 213 28.25 -10.98 41.31
CA SER A 213 29.03 -12.02 40.63
C SER A 213 29.72 -11.50 39.35
N SER A 214 30.77 -12.20 38.93
CA SER A 214 31.51 -11.90 37.70
C SER A 214 32.19 -13.14 37.12
N TYR A 215 31.57 -14.33 37.22
CA TYR A 215 32.22 -15.57 36.77
C TYR A 215 32.38 -15.66 35.25
N VAL A 216 31.48 -15.00 34.53
CA VAL A 216 31.49 -14.88 33.07
C VAL A 216 31.54 -13.41 32.66
N GLY A 217 32.07 -12.56 33.54
CA GLY A 217 32.29 -11.14 33.28
C GLY A 217 31.02 -10.29 33.19
N GLU A 218 29.91 -10.75 33.75
CA GLU A 218 28.61 -10.05 33.79
C GLU A 218 28.65 -8.65 34.45
N ARG A 219 29.75 -8.31 35.15
CA ARG A 219 30.03 -6.98 35.73
C ARG A 219 30.66 -5.97 34.76
N GLY A 220 31.22 -6.40 33.62
CA GLY A 220 31.79 -5.50 32.61
C GLY A 220 33.18 -4.96 32.98
N GLY A 221 34.18 -5.84 33.03
CA GLY A 221 35.58 -5.49 33.24
C GLY A 221 36.53 -6.69 33.12
N ASP A 222 37.84 -6.43 33.13
CA ASP A 222 38.92 -7.40 32.92
C ASP A 222 39.09 -8.47 34.03
N THR A 223 38.32 -8.38 35.12
CA THR A 223 38.42 -9.28 36.28
C THR A 223 37.18 -10.14 36.45
N LEU A 224 37.39 -11.47 36.51
CA LEU A 224 36.33 -12.46 36.75
C LEU A 224 36.02 -12.67 38.25
N TYR A 225 36.22 -11.65 39.08
CA TYR A 225 35.99 -11.70 40.51
C TYR A 225 34.73 -10.93 40.90
N GLN A 226 33.95 -11.54 41.78
CA GLN A 226 32.78 -10.92 42.41
C GLN A 226 33.16 -9.68 43.22
N SER A 227 32.24 -8.72 43.33
CA SER A 227 32.41 -7.48 44.09
C SER A 227 31.25 -7.23 45.05
N GLN A 228 31.57 -6.83 46.28
CA GLN A 228 30.59 -6.44 47.32
C GLN A 228 30.18 -4.96 47.22
N VAL A 229 30.82 -4.21 46.31
CA VAL A 229 30.55 -2.79 46.06
C VAL A 229 30.40 -2.54 44.55
N PRO A 230 29.62 -1.54 44.14
CA PRO A 230 29.61 -1.05 42.76
C PRO A 230 30.99 -0.71 42.26
N VAL A 231 31.29 -1.13 41.04
CA VAL A 231 32.53 -0.82 40.32
C VAL A 231 32.16 -0.27 38.95
N PRO A 232 32.78 0.83 38.50
CA PRO A 232 32.56 1.37 37.16
C PRO A 232 32.85 0.34 36.06
N VAL A 233 32.02 0.33 35.03
CA VAL A 233 32.21 -0.51 33.83
C VAL A 233 33.23 0.16 32.91
N GLU A 234 34.29 -0.55 32.55
CA GLU A 234 35.36 -0.01 31.71
C GLU A 234 34.82 0.37 30.32
N GLY A 235 35.19 1.56 29.83
CA GLY A 235 34.70 2.09 28.55
C GLY A 235 33.29 2.69 28.59
N LEU A 236 32.59 2.63 29.72
CA LEU A 236 31.23 3.17 29.92
C LEU A 236 31.17 4.18 31.08
N ALA A 237 32.18 5.05 31.15
CA ALA A 237 32.27 6.11 32.17
C ALA A 237 31.39 7.35 31.86
N SER A 238 30.85 7.45 30.64
CA SER A 238 29.95 8.52 30.20
C SER A 238 29.27 8.12 28.88
N GLY A 239 28.20 8.83 28.49
CA GLY A 239 27.57 8.67 27.18
C GLY A 239 26.58 7.52 27.07
N VAL A 240 26.30 6.81 28.17
CA VAL A 240 25.21 5.84 28.26
C VAL A 240 23.88 6.57 28.35
N VAL A 241 22.88 6.09 27.62
CA VAL A 241 21.50 6.61 27.62
C VAL A 241 20.47 5.58 28.07
N GLY A 242 20.88 4.32 28.29
CA GLY A 242 20.07 3.30 28.96
C GLY A 242 20.80 1.97 29.11
N ILE A 243 20.16 1.02 29.82
CA ILE A 243 20.69 -0.31 30.15
C ILE A 243 19.59 -1.38 29.98
N SER A 244 19.95 -2.60 29.56
CA SER A 244 19.01 -3.71 29.38
C SER A 244 18.54 -4.31 30.70
N ASP A 245 17.33 -4.89 30.72
CA ASP A 245 16.92 -5.79 31.80
C ASP A 245 17.65 -7.15 31.68
N SER A 246 18.71 -7.33 32.46
CA SER A 246 19.52 -8.55 32.44
C SER A 246 18.81 -9.65 33.21
N GLN A 247 18.31 -10.71 32.57
CA GLN A 247 17.65 -11.81 33.30
C GLN A 247 18.59 -12.97 33.65
N TYR A 248 19.81 -12.98 33.12
CA TYR A 248 20.78 -14.06 33.32
C TYR A 248 22.18 -13.53 33.65
N PHE A 249 23.18 -13.77 32.79
CA PHE A 249 24.58 -13.41 33.02
C PHE A 249 25.17 -12.50 31.92
N HIS A 250 24.33 -11.73 31.22
CA HIS A 250 24.80 -10.72 30.27
C HIS A 250 24.06 -9.41 30.51
N THR A 251 24.68 -8.30 30.11
CA THR A 251 24.14 -6.94 30.24
C THR A 251 24.48 -6.16 28.98
N CYS A 252 23.56 -5.33 28.52
CA CYS A 252 23.74 -4.43 27.40
C CYS A 252 23.45 -2.98 27.80
N ALA A 253 24.08 -2.04 27.12
CA ALA A 253 23.91 -0.61 27.30
C ALA A 253 23.81 0.09 25.93
N TRP A 254 22.98 1.12 25.85
CA TRP A 254 22.84 1.97 24.68
C TRP A 254 23.59 3.28 24.89
N LEU A 255 24.28 3.74 23.85
CA LEU A 255 25.09 4.94 23.87
C LEU A 255 24.44 6.08 23.08
N GLN A 256 24.78 7.31 23.43
CA GLN A 256 24.27 8.52 22.78
C GLN A 256 24.63 8.61 21.28
N ASP A 257 25.70 7.91 20.85
CA ASP A 257 26.12 7.83 19.45
C ASP A 257 25.37 6.76 18.64
N GLY A 258 24.33 6.15 19.22
CA GLY A 258 23.51 5.11 18.59
C GLY A 258 24.13 3.71 18.66
N GLN A 259 25.31 3.55 19.25
CA GLN A 259 25.92 2.24 19.40
C GLN A 259 25.38 1.48 20.62
N THR A 260 25.32 0.16 20.50
CA THR A 260 25.05 -0.74 21.62
C THR A 260 26.34 -1.44 22.07
N ARG A 261 26.49 -1.62 23.38
CA ARG A 261 27.58 -2.38 23.99
C ARG A 261 27.01 -3.48 24.87
N CYS A 262 27.45 -4.72 24.70
CA CYS A 262 27.02 -5.85 25.51
C CYS A 262 28.23 -6.56 26.13
N TRP A 263 28.07 -7.18 27.29
CA TRP A 263 29.10 -7.99 27.95
C TRP A 263 28.47 -9.13 28.77
N GLY A 264 29.29 -10.11 29.13
CA GLY A 264 28.92 -11.28 29.91
C GLY A 264 28.90 -12.59 29.10
N LEU A 265 27.94 -13.45 29.39
CA LEU A 265 27.76 -14.74 28.72
C LEU A 265 27.36 -14.57 27.25
N SER A 266 28.01 -15.32 26.34
CA SER A 266 27.67 -15.34 24.91
C SER A 266 27.74 -16.74 24.28
N ASP A 267 27.50 -17.81 25.03
CA ASP A 267 27.58 -19.19 24.50
C ASP A 267 26.66 -19.46 23.28
N PHE A 268 25.68 -18.58 23.07
CA PHE A 268 24.73 -18.61 21.96
C PHE A 268 24.78 -17.34 21.08
N GLY A 269 25.83 -16.52 21.19
CA GLY A 269 25.93 -15.24 20.46
C GLY A 269 25.04 -14.12 21.02
N GLN A 270 24.64 -14.21 22.29
CA GLN A 270 23.69 -13.30 22.95
C GLN A 270 24.14 -11.82 22.93
N LEU A 271 25.45 -11.58 22.82
CA LEU A 271 26.04 -10.24 22.80
C LEU A 271 26.05 -9.60 21.41
N GLY A 272 25.79 -10.37 20.34
CA GLY A 272 25.70 -9.84 18.97
C GLY A 272 26.99 -9.27 18.41
N ASP A 273 28.17 -9.66 18.92
CA ASP A 273 29.50 -9.20 18.46
C ASP A 273 30.11 -10.12 17.38
N GLY A 274 29.37 -11.13 16.93
CA GLY A 274 29.84 -12.16 16.02
C GLY A 274 30.66 -13.27 16.68
N VAL A 275 30.74 -13.30 18.02
CA VAL A 275 31.51 -14.31 18.77
C VAL A 275 30.62 -15.07 19.75
N ALA A 276 30.64 -16.40 19.65
CA ALA A 276 29.92 -17.29 20.56
C ALA A 276 30.77 -17.70 21.78
N SER A 277 31.34 -16.72 22.49
CA SER A 277 32.11 -16.94 23.73
C SER A 277 31.97 -15.76 24.69
N VAL A 278 32.21 -16.03 25.98
CA VAL A 278 32.15 -15.02 27.05
C VAL A 278 32.99 -13.79 26.72
N GLN A 279 32.39 -12.60 26.84
CA GLN A 279 33.07 -11.31 26.72
C GLN A 279 33.02 -10.58 28.06
N PRO A 280 34.13 -10.53 28.82
CA PRO A 280 34.09 -9.95 30.15
C PRO A 280 34.04 -8.42 30.17
N SER A 281 34.40 -7.77 29.06
CA SER A 281 34.33 -6.33 28.88
C SER A 281 33.30 -5.96 27.80
N PRO A 282 32.75 -4.73 27.81
CA PRO A 282 31.77 -4.29 26.81
C PRO A 282 32.30 -4.39 25.38
N VAL A 283 31.65 -5.22 24.56
CA VAL A 283 31.90 -5.36 23.13
C VAL A 283 30.85 -4.63 22.32
N LYS A 284 31.22 -4.15 21.12
CA LYS A 284 30.28 -3.52 20.18
C LYS A 284 29.37 -4.58 19.60
N VAL A 285 28.06 -4.36 19.68
CA VAL A 285 27.09 -5.13 18.90
C VAL A 285 27.32 -4.82 17.42
N VAL A 286 27.59 -5.87 16.64
CA VAL A 286 27.75 -5.78 15.19
C VAL A 286 26.37 -5.89 14.57
N ILE A 287 25.85 -4.74 14.14
CA ILE A 287 24.73 -4.69 13.21
C ILE A 287 25.35 -4.90 11.82
N PRO A 288 24.89 -5.86 11.01
CA PRO A 288 25.36 -6.01 9.63
C PRO A 288 25.23 -4.65 8.93
N GLU A 289 26.27 -4.21 8.19
CA GLU A 289 26.12 -3.02 7.36
C GLU A 289 24.95 -3.25 6.40
N GLN A 290 23.98 -2.34 6.48
CA GLN A 290 22.83 -2.31 5.61
C GLN A 290 23.33 -2.07 4.17
N ALA A 291 22.76 -2.82 3.22
CA ALA A 291 23.14 -2.66 1.82
C ALA A 291 22.88 -1.21 1.36
N LYS A 292 23.61 -0.75 0.35
CA LYS A 292 23.32 0.56 -0.27
C LYS A 292 22.05 0.51 -1.10
N TRP A 293 21.86 -0.58 -1.84
CA TRP A 293 20.69 -0.76 -2.69
C TRP A 293 20.06 -2.13 -2.49
N THR A 294 18.73 -2.17 -2.54
CA THR A 294 17.95 -3.39 -2.77
C THR A 294 17.21 -3.28 -4.09
N TYR A 295 17.51 -4.21 -5.01
CA TYR A 295 16.79 -4.38 -6.26
C TYR A 295 15.68 -5.41 -6.06
N MET A 296 14.45 -5.01 -6.30
CA MET A 296 13.26 -5.86 -6.25
C MET A 296 12.77 -6.03 -7.67
N LEU A 297 12.90 -7.24 -8.21
CA LEU A 297 12.52 -7.56 -9.59
C LEU A 297 11.26 -8.41 -9.56
N TYR A 298 10.14 -7.82 -9.99
CA TYR A 298 8.84 -8.48 -10.08
C TYR A 298 8.63 -8.94 -11.52
N LEU A 299 9.01 -10.20 -11.79
CA LEU A 299 9.00 -10.81 -13.11
C LEU A 299 7.72 -11.64 -13.28
N ALA A 300 6.70 -11.00 -13.83
CA ALA A 300 5.41 -11.63 -14.08
C ALA A 300 5.50 -12.36 -15.43
N GLY A 301 5.60 -13.69 -15.39
CA GLY A 301 5.97 -14.50 -16.55
C GLY A 301 5.00 -15.64 -16.84
N ASP A 302 3.84 -15.75 -16.19
CA ASP A 302 2.76 -16.65 -16.64
C ASP A 302 2.06 -16.10 -17.90
N ASN A 303 2.84 -15.99 -18.99
CA ASN A 303 2.41 -15.56 -20.31
C ASN A 303 3.50 -15.92 -21.36
N ASP A 304 3.38 -15.39 -22.57
CA ASP A 304 4.30 -15.62 -23.69
C ASP A 304 5.71 -15.04 -23.48
N LEU A 305 5.93 -14.19 -22.46
CA LEU A 305 7.24 -13.66 -22.09
C LEU A 305 8.03 -14.56 -21.13
N SER A 306 7.42 -15.63 -20.59
CA SER A 306 8.02 -16.52 -19.58
C SER A 306 9.46 -16.94 -19.91
N SER A 307 9.66 -17.37 -21.16
CA SER A 307 10.97 -17.88 -21.61
C SER A 307 12.05 -16.81 -21.60
N TYR A 308 11.72 -15.55 -21.90
CA TYR A 308 12.65 -14.42 -21.87
C TYR A 308 13.00 -14.06 -20.43
N LEU A 309 11.99 -13.91 -19.57
CA LEU A 309 12.15 -13.57 -18.15
C LEU A 309 12.96 -14.64 -17.40
N ASN A 310 12.71 -15.92 -17.67
CA ASN A 310 13.47 -17.04 -17.09
C ASN A 310 14.93 -17.05 -17.57
N ASN A 311 15.21 -16.70 -18.82
CA ASN A 311 16.58 -16.58 -19.30
C ASN A 311 17.32 -15.43 -18.60
N ILE A 312 16.65 -14.30 -18.39
CA ILE A 312 17.21 -13.15 -17.69
C ILE A 312 17.47 -13.49 -16.21
N SER A 313 16.54 -14.17 -15.53
CA SER A 313 16.71 -14.59 -14.13
C SER A 313 17.94 -15.49 -13.95
N ARG A 314 18.24 -16.38 -14.91
CA ARG A 314 19.45 -17.21 -14.93
C ARG A 314 20.75 -16.44 -15.14
N VAL A 315 20.71 -15.26 -15.76
CA VAL A 315 21.89 -14.39 -15.87
C VAL A 315 22.17 -13.75 -14.50
N LEU A 316 21.12 -13.34 -13.78
CA LEU A 316 21.22 -12.79 -12.44
C LEU A 316 21.78 -13.81 -11.43
N ASP A 317 21.49 -15.11 -11.58
CA ASP A 317 22.09 -16.19 -10.78
C ASP A 317 23.64 -16.19 -10.80
N LYS A 318 24.27 -15.50 -11.77
CA LYS A 318 25.74 -15.42 -11.91
C LYS A 318 26.35 -14.17 -11.28
N LEU A 319 25.55 -13.26 -10.72
CA LEU A 319 26.08 -12.09 -10.02
C LEU A 319 26.83 -12.52 -8.75
N PRO A 320 27.96 -11.88 -8.43
CA PRO A 320 28.67 -12.17 -7.19
C PRO A 320 27.85 -11.69 -5.98
N ASP A 321 27.92 -12.42 -4.86
CA ASP A 321 27.44 -11.92 -3.58
C ASP A 321 28.20 -10.64 -3.18
N ASN A 322 27.50 -9.67 -2.60
CA ASN A 322 28.04 -8.33 -2.32
C ASN A 322 27.31 -7.66 -1.16
N SER A 323 28.05 -7.04 -0.24
CA SER A 323 27.52 -6.38 0.97
C SER A 323 26.80 -5.04 0.70
N ASP A 324 26.97 -4.44 -0.46
CA ASP A 324 26.33 -3.17 -0.83
C ASP A 324 25.08 -3.32 -1.71
N LEU A 325 24.84 -4.49 -2.32
CA LEU A 325 23.67 -4.74 -3.17
C LEU A 325 22.92 -6.00 -2.73
N ASN A 326 21.62 -5.88 -2.49
CA ASN A 326 20.70 -7.01 -2.48
C ASN A 326 20.02 -7.08 -3.86
N VAL A 327 19.93 -8.27 -4.46
CA VAL A 327 19.05 -8.51 -5.61
C VAL A 327 18.05 -9.58 -5.21
N VAL A 328 16.78 -9.23 -5.29
CA VAL A 328 15.65 -10.05 -4.86
C VAL A 328 14.70 -10.16 -6.04
N VAL A 329 14.33 -11.37 -6.40
CA VAL A 329 13.55 -11.66 -7.60
C VAL A 329 12.32 -12.46 -7.22
N PHE A 330 11.16 -11.98 -7.63
CA PHE A 330 9.93 -12.74 -7.74
C PHE A 330 9.78 -13.17 -9.19
N PHE A 331 9.67 -14.46 -9.44
CA PHE A 331 9.43 -15.01 -10.77
C PHE A 331 8.20 -15.88 -10.75
N ASP A 332 7.24 -15.56 -11.60
CA ASP A 332 6.08 -16.37 -11.89
C ASP A 332 6.23 -16.93 -13.30
N GLY A 333 6.29 -18.25 -13.46
CA GLY A 333 6.50 -18.87 -14.76
C GLY A 333 5.20 -19.39 -15.36
N GLN A 334 5.29 -19.99 -16.55
CA GLN A 334 4.11 -20.40 -17.32
C GLN A 334 3.61 -21.80 -16.96
N GLU A 335 4.47 -22.65 -16.40
CA GLU A 335 4.11 -24.03 -16.06
C GLU A 335 3.73 -24.14 -14.59
N LYS A 336 2.80 -25.04 -14.26
CA LYS A 336 2.45 -25.30 -12.86
C LYS A 336 3.68 -25.59 -11.99
N GLU A 337 3.79 -24.88 -10.87
CA GLU A 337 4.82 -25.03 -9.83
C GLU A 337 6.24 -24.63 -10.29
N ASP A 338 6.34 -23.71 -11.25
CA ASP A 338 7.59 -23.13 -11.72
C ASP A 338 7.88 -21.72 -11.19
N SER A 339 6.98 -21.17 -10.36
CA SER A 339 7.11 -19.88 -9.69
C SER A 339 8.00 -19.96 -8.44
N TYR A 340 8.83 -18.95 -8.23
CA TYR A 340 9.76 -18.87 -7.11
C TYR A 340 10.19 -17.44 -6.76
N ILE A 341 10.54 -17.24 -5.50
CA ILE A 341 11.28 -16.08 -5.03
C ILE A 341 12.74 -16.50 -4.83
N TRP A 342 13.70 -15.63 -5.12
CA TRP A 342 15.09 -15.87 -4.76
C TRP A 342 15.91 -14.59 -4.54
N SER A 343 17.06 -14.72 -3.88
CA SER A 343 17.98 -13.62 -3.61
C SER A 343 19.45 -13.97 -3.90
N THR A 344 20.24 -13.00 -4.34
CA THR A 344 21.70 -13.16 -4.47
C THR A 344 22.43 -13.26 -3.13
N ARG A 345 21.78 -12.88 -2.02
CA ARG A 345 22.32 -13.03 -0.66
C ARG A 345 21.76 -14.27 0.04
N ALA A 346 22.61 -14.90 0.84
CA ALA A 346 22.20 -15.94 1.77
C ALA A 346 21.34 -15.38 2.92
N GLY A 347 20.02 -15.45 2.79
CA GLY A 347 19.06 -15.25 3.89
C GLY A 347 18.70 -16.61 4.52
N GLY A 348 18.73 -16.69 5.85
CA GLY A 348 18.67 -17.95 6.63
C GLY A 348 17.44 -18.85 6.43
N ASP A 349 17.65 -20.11 6.80
CA ASP A 349 16.89 -21.36 6.63
C ASP A 349 16.80 -21.95 5.20
N TYR A 350 17.40 -23.13 5.08
CA TYR A 350 17.95 -23.74 3.85
C TYR A 350 17.37 -25.13 3.61
N GLU A 351 17.07 -25.46 2.34
CA GLU A 351 17.43 -26.76 1.74
C GLU A 351 17.77 -26.55 0.25
N LEU A 352 18.88 -27.15 -0.24
CA LEU A 352 19.25 -27.35 -1.66
C LEU A 352 20.14 -26.34 -2.43
N GLY A 353 20.98 -25.54 -1.77
CA GLY A 353 22.17 -24.96 -2.42
C GLY A 353 21.92 -23.94 -3.55
N LEU A 354 20.69 -23.49 -3.73
CA LEU A 354 20.29 -22.31 -4.48
C LEU A 354 19.26 -21.56 -3.63
N HIS A 355 19.40 -20.24 -3.49
CA HIS A 355 18.61 -19.36 -2.62
C HIS A 355 17.16 -19.14 -3.12
N LYS A 356 16.46 -20.21 -3.56
CA LYS A 356 15.14 -20.14 -4.22
C LYS A 356 14.05 -20.78 -3.35
N TRP A 357 12.97 -20.06 -3.09
CA TRP A 357 11.76 -20.53 -2.42
C TRP A 357 10.66 -20.71 -3.47
N LYS A 358 10.14 -21.94 -3.61
CA LYS A 358 9.02 -22.21 -4.51
C LYS A 358 7.75 -21.52 -4.00
N LEU A 359 6.96 -21.00 -4.92
CA LEU A 359 5.62 -20.48 -4.66
C LEU A 359 4.58 -21.47 -5.21
N SER A 360 3.40 -21.49 -4.58
CA SER A 360 2.26 -22.14 -5.19
C SER A 360 1.61 -21.21 -6.21
N GLU A 361 0.88 -21.76 -7.18
CA GLU A 361 0.12 -20.99 -8.18
C GLU A 361 -0.85 -19.98 -7.55
N SER A 362 -1.45 -20.33 -6.41
CA SER A 362 -2.34 -19.41 -5.70
C SER A 362 -1.62 -18.23 -5.03
N ASP A 363 -0.32 -18.38 -4.79
CA ASP A 363 0.52 -17.33 -4.19
C ASP A 363 1.30 -16.55 -5.27
N SER A 364 1.20 -16.94 -6.54
CA SER A 364 1.99 -16.37 -7.64
C SER A 364 1.21 -15.47 -8.59
N ASN A 365 -0.11 -15.30 -8.41
CA ASN A 365 -0.94 -14.45 -9.26
C ASN A 365 -0.37 -13.02 -9.33
N THR A 366 0.26 -12.68 -10.44
CA THR A 366 0.97 -11.41 -10.59
C THR A 366 0.07 -10.25 -11.00
N GLY A 367 -1.15 -10.55 -11.43
CA GLY A 367 -2.22 -9.56 -11.62
C GLY A 367 -2.85 -9.08 -10.31
N ASP A 368 -2.67 -9.81 -9.20
CA ASP A 368 -3.24 -9.43 -7.90
C ASP A 368 -2.38 -8.36 -7.19
N PRO A 369 -2.92 -7.18 -6.85
CA PRO A 369 -2.20 -6.13 -6.13
C PRO A 369 -1.61 -6.60 -4.79
N GLN A 370 -2.23 -7.56 -4.11
CA GLN A 370 -1.72 -8.09 -2.84
C GLN A 370 -0.46 -8.93 -3.01
N THR A 371 -0.28 -9.59 -4.15
CA THR A 371 0.97 -10.33 -4.45
C THR A 371 2.15 -9.36 -4.51
N LEU A 372 1.99 -8.21 -5.18
CA LEU A 372 3.01 -7.16 -5.23
C LEU A 372 3.29 -6.58 -3.83
N VAL A 373 2.25 -6.31 -3.04
CA VAL A 373 2.38 -5.81 -1.66
C VAL A 373 3.21 -6.78 -0.81
N HIS A 374 2.81 -8.05 -0.76
CA HIS A 374 3.49 -9.06 0.04
C HIS A 374 4.95 -9.24 -0.38
N PHE A 375 5.24 -9.24 -1.69
CA PHE A 375 6.60 -9.36 -2.18
C PHE A 375 7.48 -8.19 -1.72
N VAL A 376 7.02 -6.95 -1.90
CA VAL A 376 7.84 -5.77 -1.56
C VAL A 376 8.01 -5.61 -0.05
N GLU A 377 6.96 -5.87 0.74
CA GLU A 377 7.06 -5.86 2.21
C GLU A 377 8.05 -6.92 2.71
N TRP A 378 7.95 -8.14 2.18
CA TRP A 378 8.88 -9.21 2.49
C TRP A 378 10.32 -8.83 2.10
N ALA A 379 10.53 -8.27 0.90
CA ALA A 379 11.85 -7.88 0.42
C ALA A 379 12.46 -6.78 1.30
N ARG A 380 11.69 -5.74 1.66
CA ARG A 380 12.13 -4.66 2.56
C ARG A 380 12.49 -5.16 3.96
N ALA A 381 11.69 -6.09 4.51
CA ALA A 381 11.92 -6.63 5.85
C ALA A 381 13.16 -7.54 5.93
N ASN A 382 13.42 -8.34 4.88
CA ASN A 382 14.50 -9.33 4.89
C ASN A 382 15.80 -8.81 4.26
N PHE A 383 15.71 -7.82 3.37
CA PHE A 383 16.84 -7.24 2.65
C PHE A 383 16.84 -5.71 2.77
N PRO A 384 17.03 -5.16 3.99
CA PRO A 384 17.07 -3.73 4.19
C PRO A 384 18.24 -3.08 3.44
N ALA A 385 18.00 -1.90 2.88
CA ALA A 385 18.99 -1.07 2.20
C ALA A 385 18.75 0.42 2.44
N ASP A 386 19.75 1.25 2.15
CA ASP A 386 19.61 2.72 2.16
C ASP A 386 18.64 3.19 1.06
N HIS A 387 18.66 2.51 -0.10
CA HIS A 387 17.84 2.82 -1.28
C HIS A 387 17.12 1.59 -1.84
N PHE A 388 15.96 1.81 -2.48
CA PHE A 388 15.11 0.76 -3.04
C PHE A 388 14.76 1.02 -4.51
N TYR A 389 15.05 0.04 -5.35
CA TYR A 389 14.67 -0.03 -6.76
C TYR A 389 13.62 -1.13 -6.94
N LEU A 390 12.51 -0.82 -7.62
CA LEU A 390 11.47 -1.78 -7.98
C LEU A 390 11.33 -1.84 -9.51
N SER A 391 11.48 -3.03 -10.09
CA SER A 391 11.15 -3.31 -11.49
C SER A 391 9.88 -4.14 -11.57
N ILE A 392 8.92 -3.72 -12.38
CA ILE A 392 7.75 -4.53 -12.75
C ILE A 392 7.91 -4.88 -14.23
N ALA A 393 8.09 -6.17 -14.53
CA ALA A 393 8.47 -6.64 -15.86
C ALA A 393 7.45 -7.64 -16.41
N ASN A 394 6.78 -7.24 -17.48
CA ASN A 394 5.78 -8.00 -18.25
C ASN A 394 5.33 -7.16 -19.46
N HIS A 395 4.32 -7.61 -20.20
CA HIS A 395 3.42 -6.76 -20.96
C HIS A 395 2.89 -5.59 -20.14
N GLY A 396 2.69 -4.48 -20.85
CA GLY A 396 1.99 -3.30 -20.37
C GLY A 396 1.17 -2.72 -21.51
N ARG A 397 0.12 -1.97 -21.17
CA ARG A 397 -0.74 -1.32 -22.16
C ARG A 397 -1.51 -0.17 -21.54
N GLY A 398 -0.84 0.92 -21.16
CA GLY A 398 -1.45 2.16 -20.68
C GLY A 398 -2.70 1.98 -19.79
N THR A 399 -3.87 2.34 -20.30
CA THR A 399 -5.21 2.22 -19.67
C THR A 399 -5.56 0.84 -19.15
N THR A 400 -4.98 -0.22 -19.73
CA THR A 400 -5.23 -1.61 -19.35
C THR A 400 -4.31 -2.07 -18.20
N GLY A 401 -3.17 -1.41 -17.96
CA GLY A 401 -2.24 -1.75 -16.88
C GLY A 401 -1.06 -2.64 -17.29
N THR A 402 -0.44 -3.32 -16.33
CA THR A 402 0.81 -4.12 -16.46
C THR A 402 0.71 -5.46 -15.71
N ALA A 403 1.79 -6.24 -15.68
CA ALA A 403 1.91 -7.52 -14.97
C ALA A 403 0.81 -8.53 -15.35
N TRP A 404 0.66 -8.81 -16.64
CA TRP A 404 -0.38 -9.71 -17.14
C TRP A 404 -0.11 -11.16 -16.75
N ASP A 405 -1.12 -11.79 -16.19
CA ASP A 405 -1.12 -13.17 -15.71
C ASP A 405 -2.22 -13.96 -16.44
N PHE A 406 -1.84 -15.03 -17.12
CA PHE A 406 -2.77 -15.84 -17.92
C PHE A 406 -3.27 -17.10 -17.21
N GLN A 407 -3.12 -17.18 -15.88
CA GLN A 407 -3.54 -18.26 -14.98
C GLN A 407 -3.78 -19.60 -15.67
N ASN A 408 -2.77 -20.47 -15.63
CA ASN A 408 -2.89 -21.91 -15.93
C ASN A 408 -3.23 -22.28 -17.39
N GLY A 409 -2.77 -21.53 -18.39
CA GLY A 409 -2.84 -21.95 -19.80
C GLY A 409 -4.26 -22.14 -20.35
N THR A 410 -5.28 -21.66 -19.62
CA THR A 410 -6.60 -21.40 -20.16
C THR A 410 -6.67 -19.91 -20.47
N TYR A 411 -6.57 -19.55 -21.75
CA TYR A 411 -6.67 -18.18 -22.28
C TYR A 411 -7.97 -17.41 -21.94
N ASP A 412 -8.77 -17.87 -20.98
CA ASP A 412 -10.17 -17.46 -20.78
C ASP A 412 -10.37 -16.48 -19.60
N THR A 413 -9.36 -16.24 -18.74
CA THR A 413 -9.39 -15.16 -17.74
C THR A 413 -7.98 -14.60 -17.52
N SER A 414 -7.56 -13.63 -18.33
CA SER A 414 -6.34 -12.86 -18.07
C SER A 414 -6.58 -11.93 -16.89
N ASP A 415 -5.71 -12.01 -15.87
CA ASP A 415 -5.63 -11.08 -14.75
C ASP A 415 -4.45 -10.11 -14.98
N ARG A 416 -4.50 -8.91 -14.42
CA ARG A 416 -3.46 -7.88 -14.62
C ARG A 416 -3.60 -6.80 -13.57
N LEU A 417 -2.49 -6.14 -13.24
CA LEU A 417 -2.51 -4.96 -12.39
C LEU A 417 -3.06 -3.75 -13.17
N GLU A 418 -4.33 -3.44 -12.96
CA GLU A 418 -4.94 -2.22 -13.50
C GLU A 418 -4.32 -0.96 -12.83
N PRO A 419 -4.36 0.22 -13.47
CA PRO A 419 -3.68 1.41 -12.93
C PRO A 419 -4.16 1.83 -11.52
N SER A 420 -5.44 1.62 -11.20
CA SER A 420 -6.01 1.88 -9.87
C SER A 420 -5.51 0.87 -8.82
N GLU A 421 -5.43 -0.41 -9.17
CA GLU A 421 -4.92 -1.46 -8.29
C GLU A 421 -3.43 -1.29 -8.01
N LEU A 422 -2.66 -0.89 -9.02
CA LEU A 422 -1.26 -0.53 -8.87
C LEU A 422 -1.07 0.63 -7.88
N TYR A 423 -1.93 1.65 -7.93
CA TYR A 423 -1.92 2.73 -6.96
C TYR A 423 -2.18 2.25 -5.54
N GLU A 424 -3.21 1.42 -5.35
CA GLU A 424 -3.56 0.88 -4.04
C GLU A 424 -2.42 0.03 -3.47
N ALA A 425 -1.79 -0.81 -4.29
CA ALA A 425 -0.63 -1.61 -3.91
C ALA A 425 0.55 -0.72 -3.48
N LEU A 426 0.93 0.26 -4.32
CA LEU A 426 2.04 1.17 -4.02
C LEU A 426 1.77 2.05 -2.80
N SER A 427 0.51 2.45 -2.58
CA SER A 427 0.09 3.19 -1.39
C SER A 427 0.30 2.38 -0.11
N GLN A 428 0.00 1.07 -0.13
CA GLN A 428 0.26 0.18 1.00
C GLN A 428 1.76 0.00 1.22
N ILE A 429 2.49 -0.37 0.17
CA ILE A 429 3.94 -0.64 0.18
C ILE A 429 4.75 0.55 0.74
N THR A 430 4.35 1.77 0.39
CA THR A 430 5.09 2.99 0.76
C THR A 430 4.54 3.69 2.00
N LEU A 431 3.58 3.05 2.71
CA LEU A 431 2.87 3.65 3.85
C LEU A 431 2.32 5.04 3.48
N ASN A 432 1.55 5.08 2.40
CA ASN A 432 1.00 6.28 1.76
C ASN A 432 2.08 7.33 1.45
N GLY A 433 3.19 6.90 0.84
CA GLY A 433 4.29 7.77 0.40
C GLY A 433 5.26 8.23 1.50
N THR A 434 5.08 7.82 2.76
CA THR A 434 6.05 8.13 3.83
C THR A 434 7.37 7.36 3.67
N GLN A 435 7.37 6.27 2.90
CA GLN A 435 8.53 5.46 2.55
C GLN A 435 8.60 5.21 1.04
N LYS A 436 8.82 6.28 0.28
CA LYS A 436 8.97 6.22 -1.18
C LYS A 436 10.07 5.25 -1.62
N LEU A 437 9.88 4.66 -2.80
CA LEU A 437 10.93 4.02 -3.57
C LEU A 437 11.85 5.09 -4.17
N ASP A 438 13.12 4.76 -4.37
CA ASP A 438 14.03 5.66 -5.07
C ASP A 438 13.75 5.64 -6.57
N ILE A 439 13.54 4.44 -7.13
CA ILE A 439 13.28 4.24 -8.55
C ILE A 439 12.17 3.19 -8.71
N ILE A 440 11.15 3.52 -9.50
CA ILE A 440 10.23 2.55 -10.07
C ILE A 440 10.53 2.40 -11.57
N HIS A 441 10.72 1.18 -12.03
CA HIS A 441 10.98 0.88 -13.43
C HIS A 441 9.85 0.00 -13.95
N PHE A 442 9.10 0.55 -14.89
CA PHE A 442 8.15 -0.22 -15.68
C PHE A 442 8.86 -0.81 -16.88
N ASP A 443 9.26 -2.06 -16.73
CA ASP A 443 9.90 -2.84 -17.79
C ASP A 443 8.82 -3.49 -18.67
N SER A 444 7.96 -2.62 -19.17
CA SER A 444 6.68 -2.90 -19.79
C SER A 444 6.36 -1.83 -20.84
N CYS A 445 5.65 -2.27 -21.87
CA CYS A 445 5.20 -1.42 -22.95
C CYS A 445 4.23 -0.32 -22.47
N LEU A 446 4.25 0.85 -23.12
CA LEU A 446 3.24 1.91 -22.96
C LEU A 446 3.07 2.39 -21.51
N MET A 447 4.16 2.51 -20.76
CA MET A 447 4.15 2.94 -19.36
C MET A 447 4.71 4.34 -19.14
N ALA A 448 5.45 4.93 -20.09
CA ALA A 448 5.89 6.33 -20.03
C ALA A 448 4.75 7.29 -20.40
N LEU A 449 3.67 7.21 -19.63
CA LEU A 449 2.51 8.06 -19.75
C LEU A 449 2.52 9.09 -18.63
N PHE A 450 2.01 10.29 -18.91
CA PHE A 450 1.85 11.30 -17.86
C PHE A 450 0.87 10.81 -16.78
N GLU A 451 -0.15 10.06 -17.17
CA GLU A 451 -1.11 9.42 -16.27
C GLU A 451 -0.44 8.42 -15.34
N THR A 452 0.44 7.56 -15.86
CA THR A 452 1.23 6.61 -15.06
C THR A 452 2.15 7.36 -14.09
N ALA A 453 2.86 8.39 -14.57
CA ALA A 453 3.72 9.22 -13.72
C ALA A 453 2.92 9.89 -12.59
N TYR A 454 1.72 10.40 -12.88
CA TYR A 454 0.81 10.95 -11.88
C TYR A 454 0.35 9.90 -10.87
N GLN A 455 0.05 8.69 -11.33
CA GLN A 455 -0.36 7.57 -10.48
C GLN A 455 0.71 7.22 -9.45
N VAL A 456 2.00 7.29 -9.80
CA VAL A 456 3.10 6.83 -8.93
C VAL A 456 3.90 7.93 -8.24
N LYS A 457 3.57 9.20 -8.47
CA LYS A 457 4.37 10.36 -8.02
C LYS A 457 4.60 10.43 -6.51
N ASP A 458 3.64 9.93 -5.74
CA ASP A 458 3.70 9.96 -4.28
C ASP A 458 4.45 8.74 -3.70
N PHE A 459 4.82 7.77 -4.55
CA PHE A 459 5.37 6.49 -4.13
C PHE A 459 6.80 6.23 -4.60
N ALA A 460 7.31 6.98 -5.59
CA ALA A 460 8.68 6.89 -6.05
C ALA A 460 9.27 8.28 -6.37
N ASN A 461 10.60 8.38 -6.42
CA ASN A 461 11.29 9.62 -6.81
C ASN A 461 11.55 9.72 -8.32
N TYR A 462 11.92 8.61 -8.96
CA TYR A 462 12.17 8.53 -10.39
C TYR A 462 11.41 7.37 -11.02
N MET A 463 10.96 7.56 -12.25
CA MET A 463 10.32 6.53 -13.06
C MET A 463 11.14 6.26 -14.31
N ILE A 464 11.38 4.99 -14.63
CA ILE A 464 11.95 4.56 -15.91
C ILE A 464 10.83 3.83 -16.67
N ALA A 465 10.56 4.22 -17.91
CA ALA A 465 9.52 3.59 -18.72
C ALA A 465 9.68 3.89 -20.21
N SER A 466 8.85 3.28 -21.05
CA SER A 466 8.79 3.52 -22.49
C SER A 466 7.42 4.02 -22.95
N GLU A 467 7.40 4.92 -23.92
CA GLU A 467 6.18 5.45 -24.55
C GLU A 467 5.57 4.45 -25.54
N ASN A 468 6.35 3.45 -25.95
CA ASN A 468 5.96 2.51 -26.99
C ASN A 468 6.05 1.05 -26.50
N LEU A 469 5.67 0.12 -27.37
CA LEU A 469 5.89 -1.30 -27.21
C LEU A 469 7.41 -1.56 -27.13
N THR A 470 7.85 -2.24 -26.07
CA THR A 470 9.27 -2.48 -25.76
C THR A 470 9.67 -3.91 -26.06
N ALA A 471 10.90 -4.08 -26.56
CA ALA A 471 11.48 -5.41 -26.69
C ALA A 471 11.86 -5.98 -25.31
N ALA A 472 11.43 -7.21 -25.01
CA ALA A 472 11.64 -7.91 -23.73
C ALA A 472 13.07 -8.45 -23.50
N PHE A 473 14.10 -7.63 -23.78
CA PHE A 473 15.52 -7.99 -23.67
C PHE A 473 16.25 -7.13 -22.64
N TYR A 474 15.88 -7.29 -21.36
CA TYR A 474 16.33 -6.42 -20.28
C TYR A 474 17.67 -6.86 -19.67
N PRO A 475 18.70 -6.00 -19.68
CA PRO A 475 20.03 -6.33 -19.16
C PRO A 475 20.15 -6.06 -17.64
N TYR A 476 19.32 -6.71 -16.81
CA TYR A 476 19.35 -6.49 -15.33
C TYR A 476 20.72 -6.74 -14.70
N ASN A 477 21.56 -7.59 -15.31
CA ASN A 477 22.94 -7.77 -14.89
C ASN A 477 23.76 -6.48 -15.03
N ASP A 478 23.60 -5.75 -16.13
CA ASP A 478 24.29 -4.47 -16.36
C ASP A 478 23.77 -3.40 -15.38
N TYR A 479 22.47 -3.42 -15.08
CA TYR A 479 21.87 -2.52 -14.08
C TYR A 479 22.48 -2.75 -12.69
N ALA A 480 22.64 -4.00 -12.28
CA ALA A 480 23.28 -4.35 -11.01
C ALA A 480 24.76 -3.91 -10.98
N TRP A 481 25.46 -4.01 -12.12
CA TRP A 481 26.86 -3.60 -12.20
C TRP A 481 27.11 -2.11 -12.01
N HIS A 482 26.12 -1.23 -12.22
CA HIS A 482 26.26 0.20 -11.89
C HIS A 482 26.46 0.40 -10.39
N VAL A 483 25.64 -0.24 -9.56
CA VAL A 483 25.78 -0.19 -8.09
C VAL A 483 27.04 -0.91 -7.64
N LEU A 484 27.35 -2.10 -8.17
CA LEU A 484 28.55 -2.84 -7.76
C LEU A 484 29.86 -2.09 -8.05
N ARG A 485 29.88 -1.19 -9.04
CA ARG A 485 31.04 -0.33 -9.35
C ARG A 485 31.05 0.96 -8.55
N GLN A 486 29.87 1.47 -8.18
CA GLN A 486 29.71 2.70 -7.42
C GLN A 486 28.55 2.54 -6.41
N PRO A 487 28.80 1.93 -5.24
CA PRO A 487 27.74 1.67 -4.25
C PRO A 487 26.98 2.91 -3.77
N THR A 488 27.64 4.06 -3.77
CA THR A 488 27.08 5.36 -3.35
C THR A 488 26.49 6.16 -4.51
N ILE A 489 26.18 5.53 -5.65
CA ILE A 489 25.50 6.17 -6.77
C ILE A 489 24.11 6.65 -6.31
N ASP A 490 23.77 7.90 -6.63
CA ASP A 490 22.45 8.45 -6.32
C ASP A 490 21.37 7.94 -7.29
N ALA A 491 20.12 7.97 -6.84
CA ALA A 491 18.99 7.41 -7.58
C ALA A 491 18.82 7.98 -8.99
N ARG A 492 19.07 9.28 -9.17
CA ARG A 492 18.90 9.92 -10.47
C ARG A 492 19.96 9.46 -11.46
N THR A 493 21.22 9.51 -11.06
CA THR A 493 22.34 9.05 -11.89
C THR A 493 22.19 7.57 -12.21
N LEU A 494 21.72 6.76 -11.25
CA LEU A 494 21.44 5.35 -11.47
C LEU A 494 20.30 5.12 -12.47
N ALA A 495 19.19 5.85 -12.37
CA ALA A 495 18.07 5.72 -13.31
C ALA A 495 18.48 6.02 -14.76
N VAL A 496 19.26 7.08 -14.96
CA VAL A 496 19.83 7.43 -16.28
C VAL A 496 20.79 6.34 -16.77
N ALA A 497 21.64 5.79 -15.90
CA ALA A 497 22.56 4.72 -16.26
C ALA A 497 21.84 3.43 -16.68
N ILE A 498 20.73 3.10 -16.01
CA ILE A 498 19.86 1.97 -16.35
C ILE A 498 19.20 2.18 -17.72
N ALA A 499 18.59 3.35 -17.94
CA ALA A 499 17.95 3.67 -19.23
C ALA A 499 18.96 3.62 -20.40
N ASN A 500 20.16 4.17 -20.20
CA ASN A 500 21.25 4.05 -21.17
C ASN A 500 21.65 2.58 -21.42
N SER A 501 21.77 1.75 -20.37
CA SER A 501 22.11 0.33 -20.54
C SER A 501 21.07 -0.44 -21.34
N TYR A 502 19.77 -0.14 -21.18
CA TYR A 502 18.73 -0.69 -22.04
C TYR A 502 18.90 -0.22 -23.49
N PHE A 503 19.00 1.09 -23.69
CA PHE A 503 19.03 1.68 -25.02
C PHE A 503 20.28 1.27 -25.83
N ASP A 504 21.40 1.07 -25.14
CA ASP A 504 22.69 0.72 -25.72
C ASP A 504 22.88 -0.78 -26.00
N GLN A 505 21.87 -1.62 -25.73
CA GLN A 505 21.98 -3.07 -25.93
C GLN A 505 22.42 -3.41 -27.36
N PRO A 506 23.61 -4.05 -27.54
CA PRO A 506 24.19 -4.25 -28.87
C PRO A 506 23.28 -5.02 -29.83
N TYR A 507 22.50 -5.98 -29.30
CA TYR A 507 21.59 -6.79 -30.11
C TYR A 507 20.45 -5.95 -30.71
N LEU A 508 19.88 -5.01 -29.93
CA LEU A 508 18.83 -4.13 -30.41
C LEU A 508 19.36 -3.19 -31.50
N LYS A 509 20.57 -2.65 -31.32
CA LYS A 509 21.23 -1.77 -32.30
C LYS A 509 21.57 -2.49 -33.62
N ILE A 510 22.14 -3.69 -33.55
CA ILE A 510 22.53 -4.45 -34.75
C ILE A 510 21.31 -4.77 -35.63
N ASN A 511 20.16 -5.04 -34.99
CA ASN A 511 18.94 -5.40 -35.68
C ASN A 511 18.05 -4.20 -36.03
N GLY A 512 18.48 -2.96 -35.71
CA GLY A 512 17.71 -1.75 -35.95
C GLY A 512 16.34 -1.76 -35.30
N GLN A 513 16.23 -2.34 -34.09
CA GLN A 513 14.95 -2.49 -33.40
C GLN A 513 14.44 -1.13 -32.93
N PRO A 514 13.23 -0.72 -33.35
CA PRO A 514 12.63 0.52 -32.88
C PRO A 514 12.34 0.42 -31.39
N ARG A 515 12.59 1.50 -30.64
CA ARG A 515 12.43 1.54 -29.18
C ARG A 515 12.43 2.96 -28.67
N THR A 516 11.80 3.20 -27.53
CA THR A 516 11.94 4.43 -26.75
C THR A 516 12.25 4.10 -25.30
N ILE A 517 12.91 5.00 -24.57
CA ILE A 517 13.09 4.88 -23.12
C ILE A 517 13.23 6.29 -22.53
N SER A 518 12.58 6.52 -21.39
CA SER A 518 12.67 7.78 -20.68
C SER A 518 12.87 7.60 -19.18
N VAL A 519 13.45 8.62 -18.56
CA VAL A 519 13.56 8.77 -17.11
C VAL A 519 12.82 10.03 -16.69
N LEU A 520 11.81 9.89 -15.84
CA LEU A 520 10.95 10.97 -15.37
C LEU A 520 11.25 11.28 -13.89
N ASP A 521 11.37 12.56 -13.54
CA ASP A 521 11.43 13.02 -12.14
C ASP A 521 10.01 13.21 -11.59
N LEU A 522 9.59 12.27 -10.74
CA LEU A 522 8.23 12.21 -10.24
C LEU A 522 7.88 13.37 -9.29
N ASN A 523 8.89 14.03 -8.71
CA ASN A 523 8.67 15.20 -7.84
C ASN A 523 8.20 16.45 -8.61
N LYS A 524 8.27 16.42 -9.95
CA LYS A 524 7.84 17.51 -10.82
C LYS A 524 6.47 17.29 -11.44
N VAL A 525 5.82 16.15 -11.16
CA VAL A 525 4.52 15.82 -11.77
C VAL A 525 3.45 16.84 -11.39
N ASP A 526 3.41 17.36 -10.16
CA ASP A 526 2.44 18.38 -9.75
C ASP A 526 2.60 19.71 -10.50
N GLU A 527 3.85 20.10 -10.82
CA GLU A 527 4.14 21.26 -11.67
C GLU A 527 3.64 21.02 -13.10
N GLY A 528 3.92 19.85 -13.66
CA GLY A 528 3.44 19.45 -14.99
C GLY A 528 1.91 19.41 -15.06
N ASN A 529 1.26 18.85 -14.04
CA ASN A 529 -0.19 18.74 -13.94
C ASN A 529 -0.85 20.12 -13.99
N THR A 530 -0.27 21.09 -13.27
CA THR A 530 -0.75 22.49 -13.29
C THR A 530 -0.69 23.10 -14.69
N LYS A 531 0.38 22.83 -15.44
CA LYS A 531 0.57 23.34 -16.82
C LYS A 531 -0.38 22.66 -17.80
N ILE A 532 -0.56 21.35 -17.70
CA ILE A 532 -1.51 20.58 -18.51
C ILE A 532 -2.94 21.05 -18.26
N ASN A 533 -3.34 21.26 -17.01
CA ASN A 533 -4.64 21.85 -16.64
C ASN A 533 -4.85 23.22 -17.29
N THR A 534 -3.82 24.06 -17.27
CA THR A 534 -3.87 25.40 -17.88
C THR A 534 -4.08 25.31 -19.40
N LEU A 535 -3.41 24.36 -20.06
CA LEU A 535 -3.61 24.08 -21.48
C LEU A 535 -5.02 23.52 -21.75
N ALA A 536 -5.46 22.49 -21.03
CA ALA A 536 -6.76 21.87 -21.19
C ALA A 536 -7.90 22.88 -21.05
N ARG A 537 -7.90 23.69 -19.97
CA ARG A 537 -8.88 24.78 -19.78
C ARG A 537 -8.83 25.81 -20.91
N SER A 538 -7.63 26.21 -21.34
CA SER A 538 -7.49 27.14 -22.46
C SER A 538 -8.06 26.56 -23.76
N LEU A 539 -7.93 25.25 -24.01
CA LEU A 539 -8.53 24.58 -25.16
C LEU A 539 -10.06 24.51 -25.04
N ILE A 540 -10.59 24.15 -23.86
CA ILE A 540 -12.03 24.09 -23.56
C ILE A 540 -12.68 25.46 -23.79
N ASP A 541 -12.12 26.52 -23.20
CA ASP A 541 -12.67 27.88 -23.27
C ASP A 541 -12.71 28.43 -24.70
N ASN A 542 -11.89 27.88 -25.59
CA ASN A 542 -11.76 28.33 -26.98
C ASN A 542 -12.21 27.27 -27.99
N ILE A 543 -12.84 26.17 -27.56
CA ILE A 543 -13.02 24.94 -28.35
C ILE A 543 -13.61 25.19 -29.73
N GLY A 544 -14.68 26.01 -29.84
CA GLY A 544 -15.33 26.30 -31.12
C GLY A 544 -14.46 27.05 -32.14
N SER A 545 -13.35 27.66 -31.71
CA SER A 545 -12.38 28.34 -32.60
C SER A 545 -11.09 27.56 -32.84
N VAL A 546 -10.75 26.63 -31.93
CA VAL A 546 -9.54 25.81 -32.01
C VAL A 546 -9.82 24.43 -32.60
N TYR A 547 -11.08 23.98 -32.66
CA TYR A 547 -11.46 22.61 -32.96
C TYR A 547 -10.75 22.03 -34.20
N THR A 548 -10.92 22.64 -35.37
CA THR A 548 -10.29 22.16 -36.63
C THR A 548 -8.77 22.18 -36.56
N LYS A 549 -8.17 23.05 -35.74
CA LYS A 549 -6.72 23.08 -35.54
C LYS A 549 -6.27 21.91 -34.66
N ILE A 550 -7.02 21.60 -33.60
CA ILE A 550 -6.77 20.41 -32.76
C ILE A 550 -6.91 19.15 -33.63
N GLU A 551 -7.95 19.06 -34.45
CA GLU A 551 -8.18 17.93 -35.37
C GLU A 551 -6.99 17.75 -36.33
N ASN A 552 -6.53 18.82 -36.97
CA ASN A 552 -5.35 18.76 -37.84
C ASN A 552 -4.08 18.35 -37.06
N VAL A 553 -3.82 18.99 -35.91
CA VAL A 553 -2.65 18.66 -35.06
C VAL A 553 -2.71 17.19 -34.65
N ARG A 554 -3.89 16.68 -34.30
CA ARG A 554 -4.08 15.30 -33.86
C ARG A 554 -3.73 14.29 -34.94
N THR A 555 -3.86 14.62 -36.22
CA THR A 555 -3.46 13.74 -37.33
C THR A 555 -1.96 13.76 -37.65
N GLU A 556 -1.22 14.74 -37.13
CA GLU A 556 0.20 14.94 -37.43
C GLU A 556 1.13 14.70 -36.23
N VAL A 557 0.59 14.65 -35.02
CA VAL A 557 1.35 14.40 -33.79
C VAL A 557 1.92 12.98 -33.81
N GLN A 558 3.10 12.80 -33.24
CA GLN A 558 3.64 11.47 -32.96
C GLN A 558 2.62 10.66 -32.13
N THR A 559 2.32 9.46 -32.60
CA THR A 559 1.45 8.51 -31.90
C THR A 559 2.20 7.24 -31.52
N PHE A 560 1.62 6.47 -30.60
CA PHE A 560 2.12 5.19 -30.15
C PHE A 560 0.99 4.16 -30.16
N ASP A 561 1.21 3.07 -30.87
CA ASP A 561 0.24 1.99 -31.04
C ASP A 561 0.05 1.23 -29.72
N SER A 562 -1.19 1.11 -29.28
CA SER A 562 -1.57 0.23 -28.19
C SER A 562 -2.74 -0.70 -28.54
N SER A 563 -3.28 -0.62 -29.75
CA SER A 563 -4.53 -1.27 -30.16
C SER A 563 -4.46 -1.66 -31.63
N PRO A 564 -5.01 -2.83 -32.03
CA PRO A 564 -4.92 -3.24 -33.42
C PRO A 564 -5.61 -2.20 -34.32
N ASP A 565 -5.01 -1.92 -35.47
CA ASP A 565 -5.53 -0.99 -36.46
C ASP A 565 -7.01 -1.34 -36.76
N PRO A 566 -7.93 -0.38 -36.62
CA PRO A 566 -9.37 -0.67 -36.69
C PRO A 566 -9.84 -1.03 -38.11
N THR A 567 -9.03 -0.76 -39.13
CA THR A 567 -9.29 -1.04 -40.54
C THR A 567 -8.71 -2.40 -40.96
N THR A 568 -7.50 -2.72 -40.51
CA THR A 568 -6.75 -3.91 -40.94
C THR A 568 -6.78 -5.04 -39.90
N GLY A 569 -6.98 -4.71 -38.63
CA GLY A 569 -6.89 -5.62 -37.49
C GLY A 569 -5.46 -5.99 -37.10
N GLU A 570 -4.46 -5.32 -37.68
CA GLU A 570 -3.03 -5.60 -37.42
C GLU A 570 -2.55 -4.83 -36.16
N TYR A 571 -1.80 -5.49 -35.29
CA TYR A 571 -1.06 -4.85 -34.19
C TYR A 571 0.30 -4.34 -34.69
N TYR A 572 0.96 -3.50 -33.88
CA TYR A 572 2.35 -3.04 -34.07
C TYR A 572 2.52 -2.18 -35.33
N THR A 573 1.49 -1.40 -35.68
CA THR A 573 1.52 -0.48 -36.81
C THR A 573 1.16 0.90 -36.30
N ILE A 574 2.13 1.81 -36.29
CA ILE A 574 1.88 3.18 -35.84
C ILE A 574 1.02 3.90 -36.89
N THR A 575 -0.16 4.34 -36.48
CA THR A 575 -1.11 5.08 -37.31
C THR A 575 -1.50 6.40 -36.65
N PRO A 576 -1.96 7.39 -37.45
CA PRO A 576 -2.56 8.60 -36.89
C PRO A 576 -3.79 8.32 -35.99
N ASP A 577 -4.40 7.14 -36.08
CA ASP A 577 -5.58 6.74 -35.31
C ASP A 577 -5.25 6.18 -33.92
N ASP A 578 -3.99 5.88 -33.63
CA ASP A 578 -3.57 5.31 -32.34
C ASP A 578 -3.78 6.29 -31.20
N GLU A 579 -4.19 5.79 -30.04
CA GLU A 579 -4.77 6.61 -28.97
C GLU A 579 -3.78 7.38 -28.10
N TYR A 580 -2.52 6.95 -28.01
CA TYR A 580 -1.50 7.65 -27.23
C TYR A 580 -0.71 8.58 -28.14
N ILE A 581 -0.61 9.84 -27.71
CA ILE A 581 0.12 10.86 -28.46
C ILE A 581 1.26 11.40 -27.62
N ASP A 582 2.34 11.83 -28.27
CA ASP A 582 3.43 12.54 -27.61
C ASP A 582 2.92 13.90 -27.11
N LEU A 583 3.02 14.12 -25.79
CA LEU A 583 2.43 15.28 -25.14
C LEU A 583 3.18 16.58 -25.48
N ARG A 584 4.51 16.51 -25.68
CA ARG A 584 5.32 17.69 -25.98
C ARG A 584 5.13 18.12 -27.43
N ASP A 585 5.13 17.17 -28.37
CA ASP A 585 4.88 17.40 -29.80
C ASP A 585 3.46 17.96 -30.00
N PHE A 586 2.46 17.39 -29.32
CA PHE A 586 1.10 17.94 -29.32
C PHE A 586 1.08 19.41 -28.90
N ALA A 587 1.66 19.73 -27.74
CA ALA A 587 1.69 21.09 -27.23
C ALA A 587 2.43 22.05 -28.17
N ALA A 588 3.57 21.63 -28.72
CA ALA A 588 4.35 22.46 -29.65
C ALA A 588 3.54 22.79 -30.91
N ARG A 589 2.87 21.79 -31.50
CA ARG A 589 2.02 21.97 -32.68
C ARG A 589 0.80 22.83 -32.41
N ILE A 590 0.18 22.71 -31.24
CA ILE A 590 -0.91 23.60 -30.80
C ILE A 590 -0.43 25.05 -30.69
N ALA A 591 0.77 25.29 -30.15
CA ALA A 591 1.36 26.63 -30.06
C ALA A 591 1.61 27.24 -31.45
N ASP A 592 2.06 26.43 -32.41
CA ASP A 592 2.36 26.83 -33.79
C ASP A 592 1.11 27.02 -34.64
N ALA A 593 0.03 26.29 -34.37
CA ALA A 593 -1.26 26.45 -35.04
C ALA A 593 -1.90 27.84 -34.85
N GLY A 594 -1.36 28.68 -33.95
CA GLY A 594 -1.58 30.12 -33.92
C GLY A 594 -3.05 30.50 -33.69
N VAL A 595 -3.66 30.02 -32.61
CA VAL A 595 -5.10 30.26 -32.34
C VAL A 595 -5.35 31.61 -31.66
N ASN A 596 -4.85 31.77 -30.44
CA ASN A 596 -4.85 33.00 -29.69
C ASN A 596 -3.69 32.95 -28.66
N ASP A 597 -3.36 34.10 -28.08
CA ASP A 597 -2.21 34.19 -27.16
C ASP A 597 -2.39 33.33 -25.91
N SER A 598 -3.62 33.11 -25.42
CA SER A 598 -3.87 32.28 -24.23
C SER A 598 -3.51 30.82 -24.48
N VAL A 599 -4.06 30.22 -25.54
CA VAL A 599 -3.79 28.83 -25.93
C VAL A 599 -2.32 28.67 -26.27
N LYS A 600 -1.74 29.60 -27.03
CA LYS A 600 -0.33 29.56 -27.41
C LYS A 600 0.61 29.61 -26.20
N ASN A 601 0.34 30.49 -25.24
CA ASN A 601 1.17 30.60 -24.04
C ASN A 601 1.06 29.35 -23.17
N ALA A 602 -0.16 28.84 -22.95
CA ALA A 602 -0.36 27.61 -22.19
C ALA A 602 0.32 26.40 -22.84
N ALA A 603 0.24 26.29 -24.17
CA ALA A 603 0.90 25.24 -24.94
C ALA A 603 2.43 25.35 -24.84
N ASN A 604 3.00 26.56 -25.00
CA ASN A 604 4.44 26.78 -24.81
C ASN A 604 4.92 26.44 -23.39
N GLU A 605 4.11 26.67 -22.36
CA GLU A 605 4.47 26.28 -20.99
C GLU A 605 4.60 24.76 -20.83
N VAL A 606 3.70 23.99 -21.45
CA VAL A 606 3.81 22.52 -21.48
C VAL A 606 5.03 22.09 -22.29
N THR A 607 5.23 22.63 -23.50
CA THR A 607 6.38 22.30 -24.35
C THR A 607 7.73 22.57 -23.67
N ASN A 608 7.84 23.67 -22.93
CA ASN A 608 9.06 24.03 -22.21
C ASN A 608 9.28 23.16 -20.97
N PHE A 609 8.22 22.79 -20.25
CA PHE A 609 8.31 21.92 -19.08
C PHE A 609 8.76 20.50 -19.45
N LEU A 610 8.30 20.00 -20.61
CA LEU A 610 8.64 18.67 -21.12
C LEU A 610 9.96 18.64 -21.91
N ALA A 611 10.68 19.77 -22.02
CA ALA A 611 12.00 19.76 -22.63
C ALA A 611 12.98 18.94 -21.76
N GLU A 612 13.75 18.05 -22.39
CA GLU A 612 14.75 17.24 -21.70
C GLU A 612 15.82 18.13 -21.04
N ASP A 613 16.08 17.87 -19.77
CA ASP A 613 17.20 18.45 -19.04
C ASP A 613 17.69 17.48 -17.96
N GLN A 614 18.86 16.89 -18.21
CA GLN A 614 19.53 15.98 -17.29
C GLN A 614 19.87 16.58 -15.92
N ALA A 615 19.88 17.91 -15.77
CA ALA A 615 20.21 18.59 -14.52
C ALA A 615 18.96 19.02 -13.74
N THR A 616 17.88 19.44 -14.41
CA THR A 616 16.68 19.92 -13.69
C THR A 616 15.34 19.63 -14.37
N GLY A 617 15.28 18.87 -15.46
CA GLY A 617 14.05 18.59 -16.21
C GLY A 617 13.10 17.62 -15.50
N PHE A 618 11.82 17.66 -15.88
CA PHE A 618 10.89 16.55 -15.61
C PHE A 618 11.30 15.32 -16.42
N ILE A 619 11.54 15.51 -17.71
CA ILE A 619 12.24 14.53 -18.55
C ILE A 619 13.73 14.65 -18.25
N VAL A 620 14.25 13.73 -17.45
CA VAL A 620 15.67 13.68 -17.08
C VAL A 620 16.48 13.08 -18.22
N PHE A 621 15.92 12.11 -18.94
CA PHE A 621 16.56 11.43 -20.05
C PHE A 621 15.47 10.94 -21.01
N ASN A 622 15.72 11.03 -22.31
CA ASN A 622 14.86 10.47 -23.35
C ASN A 622 15.72 10.02 -24.53
N GLU A 623 15.49 8.80 -25.01
CA GLU A 623 16.13 8.28 -26.22
C GLU A 623 15.11 7.47 -27.04
N TYR A 624 15.23 7.56 -28.37
CA TYR A 624 14.37 6.84 -29.31
C TYR A 624 15.15 6.36 -30.54
N GLU A 625 14.67 5.30 -31.17
CA GLU A 625 15.18 4.78 -32.43
C GLU A 625 14.01 4.44 -33.37
N THR A 626 14.00 5.03 -34.57
CA THR A 626 13.14 4.60 -35.69
C THR A 626 13.72 3.36 -36.34
N GLY A 627 12.88 2.41 -36.72
CA GLY A 627 13.35 1.16 -37.33
C GLY A 627 12.24 0.21 -37.70
N THR A 628 12.61 -1.01 -38.09
CA THR A 628 11.65 -2.09 -38.37
C THR A 628 11.61 -3.03 -37.18
N ASP A 629 10.43 -3.23 -36.60
CA ASP A 629 10.19 -4.23 -35.56
C ASP A 629 10.23 -5.62 -36.19
N ASN A 630 11.44 -6.17 -36.29
CA ASN A 630 11.65 -7.52 -36.83
C ASN A 630 11.43 -8.62 -35.78
N LEU A 631 10.92 -8.29 -34.58
CA LEU A 631 10.69 -9.25 -33.50
C LEU A 631 9.24 -9.74 -33.51
N VAL A 632 8.29 -8.84 -33.76
CA VAL A 632 6.86 -9.18 -33.66
C VAL A 632 6.11 -8.98 -34.98
N SER A 633 6.35 -7.87 -35.69
CA SER A 633 5.43 -7.42 -36.74
C SER A 633 6.02 -7.27 -38.15
N ASP A 634 7.34 -7.19 -38.27
CA ASP A 634 8.07 -6.77 -39.48
C ASP A 634 7.58 -5.41 -40.05
N LYS A 635 7.09 -4.51 -39.17
CA LYS A 635 6.59 -3.17 -39.53
C LYS A 635 7.59 -2.09 -39.19
N GLU A 636 7.59 -1.03 -39.99
CA GLU A 636 8.40 0.17 -39.74
C GLU A 636 7.70 1.09 -38.75
N TRP A 637 8.41 1.51 -37.70
CA TRP A 637 7.94 2.44 -36.68
C TRP A 637 8.72 3.74 -36.79
N GLN A 638 8.01 4.82 -37.11
CA GLN A 638 8.54 6.19 -37.10
C GLN A 638 8.36 6.79 -35.71
N LEU A 639 9.48 7.10 -35.06
CA LEU A 639 9.54 7.57 -33.66
C LEU A 639 10.30 8.89 -33.52
N ASP A 640 10.52 9.60 -34.63
CA ASP A 640 11.31 10.85 -34.66
C ASP A 640 10.66 12.02 -33.91
N GLY A 641 9.36 11.90 -33.59
CA GLY A 641 8.64 12.84 -32.74
C GLY A 641 8.52 12.44 -31.27
N SER A 642 9.20 11.38 -30.80
CA SER A 642 9.17 10.95 -29.39
C SER A 642 9.99 11.87 -28.48
N ASN A 643 9.36 12.33 -27.39
CA ASN A 643 9.89 13.26 -26.40
C ASN A 643 9.85 12.70 -24.97
N GLY A 644 9.52 11.42 -24.80
CA GLY A 644 9.70 10.66 -23.56
C GLY A 644 8.49 10.59 -22.65
N VAL A 645 7.38 11.27 -22.98
CA VAL A 645 6.10 11.07 -22.26
C VAL A 645 4.89 11.25 -23.19
N ALA A 646 4.04 10.24 -23.21
CA ALA A 646 2.78 10.25 -23.95
C ALA A 646 1.58 10.56 -23.04
N ILE A 647 0.43 10.85 -23.67
CA ILE A 647 -0.86 11.05 -22.99
C ILE A 647 -1.97 10.41 -23.81
N TYR A 648 -3.04 9.95 -23.15
CA TYR A 648 -4.20 9.39 -23.83
C TYR A 648 -5.03 10.49 -24.52
N PHE A 649 -5.16 10.38 -25.84
CA PHE A 649 -6.05 11.20 -26.67
C PHE A 649 -6.50 10.39 -27.91
N PRO A 650 -7.58 9.59 -27.80
CA PRO A 650 -8.07 8.77 -28.92
C PRO A 650 -8.64 9.62 -30.07
N THR A 651 -8.80 9.05 -31.27
CA THR A 651 -9.41 9.74 -32.42
C THR A 651 -10.94 9.64 -32.48
N THR A 652 -11.55 8.61 -31.88
CA THR A 652 -13.02 8.47 -31.82
C THR A 652 -13.52 7.83 -30.52
N LYS A 653 -14.74 8.18 -30.10
CA LYS A 653 -15.47 7.51 -29.00
C LYS A 653 -15.94 6.08 -29.35
N ARG A 654 -16.15 5.81 -30.65
CA ARG A 654 -17.02 4.71 -31.13
C ARG A 654 -16.37 3.32 -31.09
N TYR A 655 -15.05 3.25 -30.94
CA TYR A 655 -14.29 2.00 -31.00
C TYR A 655 -13.36 1.78 -29.79
N GLN A 656 -13.46 2.62 -28.75
CA GLN A 656 -12.54 2.63 -27.62
C GLN A 656 -13.26 2.21 -26.32
N PRO A 657 -13.21 0.93 -25.91
CA PRO A 657 -13.87 0.45 -24.69
C PRO A 657 -13.33 1.10 -23.41
N ASP A 658 -12.13 1.68 -23.45
CA ASP A 658 -11.49 2.31 -22.30
C ASP A 658 -11.82 3.80 -22.15
N TYR A 659 -12.32 4.48 -23.20
CA TYR A 659 -12.62 5.91 -23.15
C TYR A 659 -13.61 6.25 -22.03
N GLU A 660 -14.71 5.50 -21.94
CA GLU A 660 -15.71 5.71 -20.89
C GLU A 660 -15.14 5.44 -19.50
N LYS A 661 -14.26 4.45 -19.34
CA LYS A 661 -13.62 4.18 -18.04
C LYS A 661 -12.65 5.30 -17.66
N TYR A 662 -11.90 5.82 -18.63
CA TYR A 662 -10.92 6.90 -18.46
C TYR A 662 -11.60 8.19 -17.97
N VAL A 663 -12.59 8.70 -18.73
CA VAL A 663 -13.24 10.00 -18.42
C VAL A 663 -14.20 9.96 -17.24
N ASN A 664 -14.59 8.76 -16.77
CA ASN A 664 -15.42 8.63 -15.57
C ASN A 664 -14.59 8.55 -14.28
N GLY A 665 -13.26 8.72 -14.35
CA GLY A 665 -12.40 8.69 -13.15
C GLY A 665 -12.10 7.29 -12.61
N ASN A 666 -12.40 6.23 -13.36
CA ASN A 666 -12.33 4.85 -12.86
C ASN A 666 -10.99 4.14 -13.14
N LEU A 667 -10.11 4.73 -13.97
CA LEU A 667 -8.81 4.12 -14.33
C LEU A 667 -7.64 4.78 -13.60
N PHE A 668 -7.51 6.10 -13.75
CA PHE A 668 -6.38 6.84 -13.21
C PHE A 668 -6.85 7.86 -12.19
N HIS A 669 -6.08 8.05 -11.11
CA HIS A 669 -6.27 9.18 -10.21
C HIS A 669 -5.97 10.53 -10.90
N PHE A 670 -5.25 10.49 -12.03
CA PHE A 670 -5.01 11.63 -12.90
C PHE A 670 -6.30 12.33 -13.32
N THR A 671 -7.32 11.58 -13.77
CA THR A 671 -8.56 12.17 -14.29
C THR A 671 -9.45 12.77 -13.19
N ALA A 672 -9.31 12.32 -11.94
CA ALA A 672 -9.95 13.01 -10.81
C ALA A 672 -9.24 14.31 -10.38
N GLY A 673 -7.99 14.53 -10.83
CA GLY A 673 -7.12 15.63 -10.41
C GLY A 673 -6.64 16.55 -11.55
N ASN A 674 -7.18 16.38 -12.76
CA ASN A 674 -6.78 17.09 -13.96
C ASN A 674 -8.03 17.52 -14.77
N ASP A 675 -7.89 18.49 -15.68
CA ASP A 675 -8.95 18.95 -16.59
C ASP A 675 -8.83 18.33 -18.01
N TRP A 676 -7.91 17.38 -18.22
CA TRP A 676 -7.64 16.76 -19.52
C TRP A 676 -8.80 15.89 -20.00
N ASP A 677 -9.41 15.11 -19.11
CA ASP A 677 -10.62 14.34 -19.40
C ASP A 677 -11.82 15.23 -19.69
N ASP A 678 -11.98 16.35 -18.97
CA ASP A 678 -12.96 17.40 -19.30
C ASP A 678 -12.72 17.95 -20.72
N PHE A 679 -11.46 18.16 -21.09
CA PHE A 679 -11.08 18.56 -22.44
C PHE A 679 -11.46 17.50 -23.47
N LEU A 680 -11.16 16.23 -23.23
CA LEU A 680 -11.53 15.13 -24.13
C LEU A 680 -13.05 15.03 -24.30
N VAL A 681 -13.82 15.11 -23.21
CA VAL A 681 -15.28 15.12 -23.24
C VAL A 681 -15.79 16.24 -24.13
N ARG A 682 -15.30 17.48 -23.91
CA ARG A 682 -15.75 18.65 -24.67
C ARG A 682 -15.31 18.62 -26.14
N TYR A 683 -14.09 18.16 -26.42
CA TYR A 683 -13.59 18.00 -27.80
C TYR A 683 -14.49 17.07 -28.60
N PHE A 684 -14.87 15.93 -28.03
CA PHE A 684 -15.73 14.96 -28.70
C PHE A 684 -17.21 15.34 -28.74
N GLU A 685 -17.69 16.19 -27.83
CA GLU A 685 -19.01 16.83 -27.99
C GLU A 685 -19.04 17.75 -29.22
N GLU A 686 -17.96 18.50 -29.45
CA GLU A 686 -17.83 19.38 -30.61
C GLU A 686 -17.72 18.58 -31.92
N LEU A 687 -16.95 17.47 -31.94
CA LEU A 687 -16.88 16.53 -33.08
C LEU A 687 -18.26 15.99 -33.50
N GLN A 688 -19.20 15.88 -32.54
CA GLN A 688 -20.55 15.37 -32.77
C GLN A 688 -21.54 16.45 -33.21
N GLN A 689 -21.15 17.71 -33.40
CA GLN A 689 -22.03 18.76 -33.92
C GLN A 689 -22.06 18.77 -35.47
N PRO A 690 -23.12 18.27 -36.15
CA PRO A 690 -23.47 18.80 -37.45
C PRO A 690 -24.01 20.22 -37.25
N VAL A 691 -23.57 21.17 -38.06
CA VAL A 691 -24.09 22.54 -38.06
C VAL A 691 -25.59 22.52 -38.38
N GLU A 692 -26.49 22.67 -37.39
CA GLU A 692 -27.85 23.24 -37.48
C GLU A 692 -28.58 23.32 -36.09
N PRO A 693 -29.70 24.08 -35.95
CA PRO A 693 -29.95 24.95 -34.80
C PRO A 693 -30.50 24.25 -33.54
N GLN A 694 -30.18 24.84 -32.39
CA GLN A 694 -30.46 24.39 -31.02
C GLN A 694 -31.90 23.88 -30.78
N PRO A 695 -32.09 22.68 -30.17
CA PRO A 695 -33.40 22.22 -29.70
C PRO A 695 -33.75 22.69 -28.29
N ASP A 696 -35.06 22.85 -28.07
CA ASP A 696 -35.75 23.35 -26.88
C ASP A 696 -35.45 22.51 -25.61
N PRO A 697 -35.06 23.10 -24.45
CA PRO A 697 -34.66 22.39 -23.22
C PRO A 697 -35.78 21.65 -22.46
N SER A 698 -36.93 21.38 -23.05
CA SER A 698 -38.16 20.99 -22.33
C SER A 698 -38.62 19.52 -22.47
N LEU A 699 -37.73 18.54 -22.65
CA LEU A 699 -38.10 17.10 -22.67
C LEU A 699 -37.16 16.19 -21.84
N PRO A 700 -37.69 15.22 -21.06
CA PRO A 700 -36.88 14.28 -20.27
C PRO A 700 -36.46 13.02 -21.07
N PRO A 701 -35.37 12.33 -20.67
CA PRO A 701 -34.80 11.19 -21.39
C PRO A 701 -35.62 9.89 -21.21
N VAL A 702 -35.73 9.08 -22.27
CA VAL A 702 -36.44 7.78 -22.26
C VAL A 702 -35.43 6.64 -22.05
N LEU A 703 -35.65 5.82 -21.02
CA LEU A 703 -34.85 4.62 -20.69
C LEU A 703 -35.31 3.37 -21.47
N LYS A 704 -34.36 2.45 -21.73
CA LYS A 704 -34.54 1.13 -22.38
C LYS A 704 -35.61 0.25 -21.69
N PRO A 705 -36.35 -0.62 -22.41
CA PRO A 705 -37.11 -1.69 -21.80
C PRO A 705 -36.24 -2.93 -21.51
N THR A 706 -36.44 -3.53 -20.34
CA THR A 706 -36.04 -4.90 -20.00
C THR A 706 -37.28 -5.79 -19.96
N LYS A 707 -37.42 -6.73 -20.93
CA LYS A 707 -38.36 -7.90 -21.05
C LYS A 707 -39.42 -7.86 -22.20
N PRO A 708 -39.91 -9.04 -22.67
CA PRO A 708 -40.16 -9.33 -24.09
C PRO A 708 -41.57 -9.02 -24.61
N ILE A 709 -41.66 -9.02 -25.95
CA ILE A 709 -42.81 -8.82 -26.84
C ILE A 709 -44.10 -9.46 -26.28
N THR A 710 -45.18 -8.67 -26.24
CA THR A 710 -46.54 -9.11 -25.89
C THR A 710 -47.45 -9.07 -27.12
N ASP A 711 -48.55 -9.84 -27.15
CA ASP A 711 -49.44 -10.01 -28.32
C ASP A 711 -50.32 -8.78 -28.70
N HIS A 712 -49.90 -7.54 -28.37
CA HIS A 712 -50.73 -6.35 -28.57
C HIS A 712 -50.70 -5.88 -30.02
N CYS A 713 -49.58 -6.05 -30.71
CA CYS A 713 -49.45 -5.70 -32.13
C CYS A 713 -50.00 -6.82 -33.06
N PRO A 714 -50.68 -6.48 -34.18
CA PRO A 714 -51.46 -7.46 -34.94
C PRO A 714 -50.64 -8.52 -35.69
N ASP A 715 -49.36 -8.24 -35.99
CA ASP A 715 -48.48 -9.10 -36.78
C ASP A 715 -47.09 -9.17 -36.14
N SER A 716 -46.59 -10.39 -35.92
CA SER A 716 -45.42 -10.69 -35.06
C SER A 716 -44.05 -10.30 -35.65
N GLU A 717 -44.01 -9.60 -36.77
CA GLU A 717 -42.75 -9.20 -37.45
C GLU A 717 -42.61 -7.69 -37.69
N ASP A 718 -43.60 -6.88 -37.28
CA ASP A 718 -43.65 -5.45 -37.58
C ASP A 718 -43.48 -4.54 -36.34
N ASN A 719 -42.66 -3.49 -36.47
CA ASN A 719 -42.49 -2.44 -35.45
C ASN A 719 -43.85 -1.81 -35.12
N CYS A 720 -44.18 -1.61 -33.85
CA CYS A 720 -45.50 -1.09 -33.48
C CYS A 720 -45.44 -0.36 -32.13
N LEU A 721 -46.18 0.75 -32.04
CA LEU A 721 -46.38 1.53 -30.83
C LEU A 721 -47.76 1.23 -30.28
N TRP A 722 -47.83 0.88 -29.01
CA TRP A 722 -49.10 0.64 -28.32
C TRP A 722 -49.11 1.27 -26.93
N GLY A 723 -50.29 1.44 -26.36
CA GLY A 723 -50.45 1.96 -25.00
C GLY A 723 -51.85 2.46 -24.71
N THR A 724 -52.03 3.09 -23.56
CA THR A 724 -53.29 3.69 -23.12
C THR A 724 -53.19 5.23 -23.16
N VAL A 725 -54.22 5.90 -23.67
CA VAL A 725 -54.36 7.35 -23.50
C VAL A 725 -55.17 7.62 -22.24
N LEU A 726 -54.55 8.30 -21.29
CA LEU A 726 -55.16 8.71 -20.03
C LEU A 726 -55.41 10.21 -20.08
N LEU A 727 -56.67 10.62 -19.91
CA LEU A 727 -57.04 12.02 -19.70
C LEU A 727 -57.47 12.19 -18.24
N ASP A 728 -56.76 13.03 -17.48
CA ASP A 728 -56.96 13.22 -16.04
C ASP A 728 -56.97 11.87 -15.26
N GLY A 729 -56.15 10.90 -15.70
CA GLY A 729 -56.02 9.56 -15.09
C GLY A 729 -57.08 8.54 -15.48
N VAL A 730 -58.01 8.88 -16.39
CA VAL A 730 -59.06 7.97 -16.89
C VAL A 730 -58.71 7.50 -18.31
N PRO A 731 -58.79 6.19 -18.63
CA PRO A 731 -58.62 5.68 -19.98
C PRO A 731 -59.70 6.19 -20.93
N VAL A 732 -59.29 6.79 -22.05
CA VAL A 732 -60.19 7.36 -23.05
C VAL A 732 -59.80 6.96 -24.45
N THR A 733 -60.76 6.97 -25.38
CA THR A 733 -60.47 6.82 -26.80
C THR A 733 -59.90 8.12 -27.39
N ALA A 734 -58.91 7.98 -28.25
CA ALA A 734 -58.29 9.10 -28.96
C ALA A 734 -58.28 8.85 -30.47
N THR A 735 -58.41 9.92 -31.24
CA THR A 735 -58.14 9.93 -32.68
C THR A 735 -56.68 10.29 -32.92
N VAL A 736 -56.03 9.56 -33.83
CA VAL A 736 -54.61 9.73 -34.15
C VAL A 736 -54.50 10.37 -35.52
N THR A 737 -53.79 11.49 -35.62
CA THR A 737 -53.48 12.15 -36.90
C THR A 737 -51.98 12.10 -37.11
N LEU A 738 -51.56 11.56 -38.25
CA LEU A 738 -50.17 11.59 -38.67
C LEU A 738 -49.95 12.82 -39.56
N GLU A 739 -48.90 13.57 -39.28
CA GLU A 739 -48.39 14.65 -40.10
C GLU A 739 -46.98 14.30 -40.56
N LYS A 740 -46.79 14.18 -41.86
CA LYS A 740 -45.52 13.86 -42.50
C LYS A 740 -44.56 15.03 -42.46
N ALA A 741 -43.26 14.74 -42.50
CA ALA A 741 -42.20 15.75 -42.58
C ALA A 741 -42.34 16.69 -43.80
N ASP A 742 -43.00 16.22 -44.86
CA ASP A 742 -43.33 17.01 -46.06
C ASP A 742 -44.60 17.88 -45.93
N GLY A 743 -45.26 17.85 -44.75
CA GLY A 743 -46.46 18.61 -44.42
C GLY A 743 -47.78 17.95 -44.82
N THR A 744 -47.77 16.72 -45.35
CA THR A 744 -49.00 15.99 -45.65
C THR A 744 -49.62 15.37 -44.39
N THR A 745 -50.95 15.42 -44.25
CA THR A 745 -51.66 14.86 -43.08
C THR A 745 -52.59 13.72 -43.46
N ALA A 746 -52.52 12.61 -42.71
CA ALA A 746 -53.41 11.46 -42.83
C ALA A 746 -54.02 11.12 -41.46
N VAL A 747 -55.33 10.88 -41.42
CA VAL A 747 -56.00 10.44 -40.18
C VAL A 747 -55.89 8.92 -40.09
N MET A 748 -55.19 8.44 -39.06
CA MET A 748 -55.04 7.01 -38.78
C MET A 748 -56.23 6.54 -37.93
N GLN A 749 -56.67 5.31 -38.15
CA GLN A 749 -57.91 4.77 -37.56
C GLN A 749 -57.85 4.72 -36.02
N ALA A 750 -59.01 4.93 -35.37
CA ALA A 750 -59.15 5.07 -33.91
C ALA A 750 -58.80 3.81 -33.10
N ALA A 751 -58.41 4.01 -31.83
CA ALA A 751 -58.19 2.95 -30.83
C ALA A 751 -59.38 1.97 -30.76
N TYR A 752 -59.11 0.67 -30.67
CA TYR A 752 -60.12 -0.39 -30.60
C TYR A 752 -59.94 -1.25 -29.34
N MET A 753 -61.03 -1.74 -28.77
CA MET A 753 -60.99 -2.71 -27.67
C MET A 753 -60.62 -4.10 -28.21
N LYS A 754 -59.49 -4.67 -27.80
CA LYS A 754 -59.07 -6.03 -28.19
C LYS A 754 -59.44 -7.02 -27.05
N GLY A 755 -60.40 -7.91 -27.29
CA GLY A 755 -60.66 -9.06 -26.41
C GLY A 755 -61.15 -8.76 -24.98
N ASN A 756 -60.65 -9.54 -24.00
CA ASN A 756 -61.01 -9.52 -22.57
C ASN A 756 -60.25 -8.44 -21.75
N GLU A 757 -59.62 -7.48 -22.41
CA GLU A 757 -58.87 -6.42 -21.73
C GLU A 757 -59.80 -5.43 -21.02
N ALA A 758 -59.40 -5.00 -19.82
CA ALA A 758 -60.21 -4.16 -18.95
C ALA A 758 -60.18 -2.66 -19.33
N MET A 759 -59.31 -2.25 -20.28
CA MET A 759 -59.10 -0.87 -20.68
C MET A 759 -58.89 -0.75 -22.21
N PRO A 760 -59.31 0.36 -22.84
CA PRO A 760 -59.07 0.60 -24.26
C PRO A 760 -57.58 0.88 -24.53
N VAL A 761 -56.98 0.08 -25.42
CA VAL A 761 -55.58 0.20 -25.85
C VAL A 761 -55.56 0.73 -27.29
N TYR A 762 -54.63 1.63 -27.60
CA TYR A 762 -54.29 1.94 -28.99
C TYR A 762 -53.07 1.10 -29.40
N ALA A 763 -53.06 0.67 -30.66
CA ALA A 763 -51.90 0.04 -31.27
C ALA A 763 -51.86 0.49 -32.73
N PHE A 764 -50.69 0.93 -33.21
CA PHE A 764 -50.50 1.22 -34.63
C PHE A 764 -49.17 0.64 -35.11
N SER A 765 -49.22 -0.02 -36.27
CA SER A 765 -48.05 -0.54 -36.95
C SER A 765 -47.23 0.62 -37.53
N LEU A 766 -45.91 0.52 -37.37
CA LEU A 766 -44.90 1.40 -37.95
C LEU A 766 -44.33 0.82 -39.26
N ALA A 767 -44.76 -0.36 -39.69
CA ALA A 767 -44.06 -1.15 -40.72
C ALA A 767 -44.64 -1.08 -42.14
N SER A 768 -45.63 -0.23 -42.43
CA SER A 768 -46.22 -0.10 -43.78
C SER A 768 -45.60 1.01 -44.66
N GLY A 769 -44.48 1.62 -44.25
CA GLY A 769 -43.93 2.79 -44.94
C GLY A 769 -44.73 4.09 -44.71
N GLU A 770 -45.69 4.05 -43.78
CA GLU A 770 -46.54 5.19 -43.46
C GLU A 770 -45.93 6.14 -42.43
N ILE A 771 -44.81 5.86 -41.75
CA ILE A 771 -44.17 6.79 -40.78
C ILE A 771 -42.65 6.79 -41.00
N SER A 772 -42.02 7.98 -41.02
CA SER A 772 -40.61 8.23 -41.36
C SER A 772 -39.98 9.25 -40.41
N ILE A 773 -38.65 9.32 -40.41
CA ILE A 773 -37.88 10.27 -39.59
C ILE A 773 -38.31 11.70 -39.95
N GLY A 774 -38.67 12.51 -38.94
CA GLY A 774 -39.20 13.86 -39.11
C GLY A 774 -40.72 13.97 -39.14
N ASP A 775 -41.44 12.85 -39.25
CA ASP A 775 -42.90 12.83 -39.11
C ASP A 775 -43.31 13.10 -37.64
N SER A 776 -44.56 13.50 -37.45
CA SER A 776 -45.15 13.73 -36.14
C SER A 776 -46.56 13.16 -36.04
N ILE A 777 -46.92 12.64 -34.88
CA ILE A 777 -48.27 12.13 -34.61
C ILE A 777 -48.93 13.04 -33.59
N THR A 778 -50.12 13.52 -33.91
CA THR A 778 -50.98 14.26 -33.00
C THR A 778 -52.12 13.37 -32.53
N LEU A 779 -52.19 13.19 -31.22
CA LEU A 779 -53.25 12.45 -30.54
C LEU A 779 -54.28 13.42 -30.00
N ARG A 780 -55.53 13.25 -30.42
CA ARG A 780 -56.67 14.04 -29.94
C ARG A 780 -57.62 13.15 -29.16
N ALA A 781 -57.73 13.37 -27.87
CA ALA A 781 -58.68 12.67 -27.01
C ALA A 781 -59.86 13.59 -26.63
N THR A 782 -61.06 13.03 -26.58
CA THR A 782 -62.27 13.74 -26.12
C THR A 782 -62.94 12.95 -25.01
N HIS A 783 -63.14 13.58 -23.86
CA HIS A 783 -63.89 12.99 -22.74
C HIS A 783 -64.84 14.05 -22.18
N PHE A 784 -66.15 13.75 -22.22
CA PHE A 784 -67.22 14.74 -22.07
C PHE A 784 -67.00 15.95 -23.01
N ASP A 785 -67.02 17.17 -22.48
CA ASP A 785 -66.92 18.43 -23.26
C ASP A 785 -65.48 18.89 -23.45
N ARG A 786 -64.49 18.08 -23.01
CA ARG A 786 -63.08 18.46 -23.00
C ARG A 786 -62.33 17.73 -24.11
N VAL A 787 -61.62 18.52 -24.91
CA VAL A 787 -60.72 18.04 -25.97
C VAL A 787 -59.29 18.39 -25.56
N ARG A 788 -58.37 17.44 -25.72
CA ARG A 788 -56.93 17.65 -25.57
C ARG A 788 -56.18 17.04 -26.73
N GLU A 789 -55.14 17.73 -27.16
CA GLU A 789 -54.24 17.31 -28.23
C GLU A 789 -52.80 17.31 -27.73
N GLN A 790 -52.02 16.31 -28.12
CA GLN A 790 -50.58 16.26 -27.90
C GLN A 790 -49.89 15.72 -29.14
N THR A 791 -48.81 16.38 -29.56
CA THR A 791 -48.02 15.98 -30.72
C THR A 791 -46.70 15.37 -30.28
N ILE A 792 -46.37 14.21 -30.83
CA ILE A 792 -45.11 13.48 -30.62
C ILE A 792 -44.33 13.53 -31.92
N ARG A 793 -43.07 13.95 -31.86
CA ARG A 793 -42.15 13.98 -33.01
C ARG A 793 -41.15 12.84 -32.91
N PHE A 794 -40.91 12.13 -34.01
CA PHE A 794 -39.98 11.00 -34.03
C PHE A 794 -38.54 11.48 -34.24
N ALA A 795 -37.65 11.12 -33.31
CA ALA A 795 -36.22 11.43 -33.36
C ALA A 795 -35.45 10.38 -34.19
N PRO A 796 -34.24 10.72 -34.71
CA PRO A 796 -33.41 9.74 -35.39
C PRO A 796 -32.75 8.83 -34.34
N ASN A 797 -33.30 7.62 -34.16
CA ASN A 797 -32.67 6.38 -33.63
C ASN A 797 -33.66 5.35 -33.05
N SER A 798 -34.94 5.33 -33.45
CA SER A 798 -35.82 4.21 -33.09
C SER A 798 -35.47 2.96 -33.93
N LYS A 799 -34.73 2.01 -33.34
CA LYS A 799 -34.53 0.66 -33.91
C LYS A 799 -35.60 -0.31 -33.40
N THR A 800 -35.75 -1.40 -34.16
CA THR A 800 -36.88 -2.33 -34.26
C THR A 800 -37.40 -2.97 -32.97
N GLY A 801 -38.72 -3.05 -32.81
CA GLY A 801 -39.41 -3.73 -31.70
C GLY A 801 -40.80 -3.15 -31.38
N GLU A 802 -41.53 -3.84 -30.51
CA GLU A 802 -42.77 -3.36 -29.90
C GLU A 802 -42.43 -2.37 -28.76
N GLN A 803 -43.07 -1.19 -28.74
CA GLN A 803 -42.86 -0.18 -27.70
C GLN A 803 -44.19 0.19 -27.03
N GLU A 804 -44.29 -0.04 -25.72
CA GLU A 804 -45.39 0.48 -24.92
C GLU A 804 -45.11 1.93 -24.54
N VAL A 805 -46.00 2.85 -24.91
CA VAL A 805 -45.94 4.27 -24.52
C VAL A 805 -47.31 4.63 -23.98
N ASN A 806 -47.42 4.84 -22.67
CA ASN A 806 -48.65 5.35 -22.08
C ASN A 806 -48.61 6.88 -22.09
N ILE A 807 -49.70 7.51 -22.55
CA ILE A 807 -49.74 8.97 -22.77
C ILE A 807 -50.72 9.59 -21.80
N LEU A 808 -50.18 10.48 -20.96
CA LEU A 808 -50.91 11.12 -19.88
C LEU A 808 -51.15 12.60 -20.22
N LEU A 809 -52.40 12.91 -20.53
CA LEU A 809 -52.85 14.27 -20.84
C LEU A 809 -53.33 14.92 -19.52
N ASN A 810 -52.41 15.55 -18.79
CA ASN A 810 -52.70 16.23 -17.50
C ASN A 810 -53.09 17.71 -17.67
N GLN A 811 -53.81 18.28 -16.68
CA GLN A 811 -53.96 19.72 -16.53
C GLN A 811 -52.64 20.40 -16.10
N THR A 812 -52.31 21.54 -16.70
CA THR A 812 -51.26 22.44 -16.21
C THR A 812 -51.59 22.95 -14.81
N ALA A 813 -50.59 22.98 -13.93
CA ALA A 813 -50.70 23.27 -12.49
C ALA A 813 -51.37 24.62 -12.16
N ALA A 814 -52.15 24.65 -11.07
CA ALA A 814 -52.72 25.87 -10.50
C ALA A 814 -51.62 26.78 -9.89
N PRO A 815 -51.79 28.12 -9.89
CA PRO A 815 -50.76 29.03 -9.39
C PRO A 815 -50.64 29.01 -7.85
N PRO A 816 -49.46 29.37 -7.30
CA PRO A 816 -49.18 29.27 -5.87
C PRO A 816 -49.94 30.33 -5.06
N LEU A 817 -50.38 29.97 -3.85
CA LEU A 817 -51.02 30.89 -2.90
C LEU A 817 -49.96 31.76 -2.17
N PRO A 818 -50.30 33.00 -1.79
CA PRO A 818 -49.36 33.96 -1.19
C PRO A 818 -49.07 33.66 0.29
N SER A 819 -47.91 34.16 0.73
CA SER A 819 -47.19 33.84 1.96
C SER A 819 -47.68 34.49 3.27
N GLU A 820 -47.27 33.81 4.37
CA GLU A 820 -47.05 34.25 5.77
C GLU A 820 -48.19 34.08 6.82
N PRO A 821 -47.88 33.96 8.15
CA PRO A 821 -46.57 33.95 8.83
C PRO A 821 -46.31 32.75 9.80
N ASN A 822 -45.05 32.64 10.26
CA ASN A 822 -44.58 31.95 11.50
C ASN A 822 -45.37 32.46 12.74
N PRO A 823 -45.46 31.83 13.94
CA PRO A 823 -44.60 30.80 14.54
C PRO A 823 -45.28 29.76 15.47
N GLU A 824 -44.47 28.91 16.10
CA GLU A 824 -44.74 28.08 17.28
C GLU A 824 -45.54 26.77 17.12
N VAL A 825 -45.19 25.84 18.02
CA VAL A 825 -45.97 24.72 18.58
C VAL A 825 -45.54 23.31 18.11
N TYR A 826 -44.56 22.82 18.88
CA TYR A 826 -44.21 21.43 19.27
C TYR A 826 -43.62 20.44 18.28
#